data_AF-A0A946DR62-F1
#
_entry.id   AF-A0A946DR62-F1
#
_cell.length_a   1.000
_cell.length_b   1.000
_cell.length_c   1.000
_cell.angle_alpha   90.00
_cell.angle_beta   90.00
_cell.angle_gamma   90.00
#
_symmetry.space_group_name_H-M   'P 1'
#
loop_
_entity.id
_entity.type
_entity.pdbx_description
1 polymer ?
#
loop_
_entity_poly.entity_id
_entity_poly.type
_entity_poly.pdbx_seq_one_letter_code
_entity_poly.pdbx_strand_id
1 'polypeptide(L)'
;MAVRLSFSLLVLAVSGWSPPAGYAQEKAPSKTVEAAVEAKDPVKEKDANAEPTDAEKTDAEVLAGHSNHGEAFNAGPRQKAYLMQGTGNIQFPVTSKHPDVQKFVEQGIGQLHGYWYFEAERSFRQAAKLDPDCAIAYWGMAMANRNNKKRSGGFMAKAVERKANASPREVLYIDALAAYLKEKNGKKRTQAIYKAYQQIIEKFPEDLEAKARLAYTMYRGRSSLGKSYEEVDKALRDVLAVNPMHPVHHYRVHLWDYKDPSKALDSSALCGQASPSIAHMWHMPGHIYSRLKRYQDAVWQQEASARVDHAQMMRDWVMPDQISNFAHNNEWLIRNLAYVGRWQDAVDLSKNMIELPRHPKYNTLRRRGSAYYGRLRLFDTLYKFELWDELVAAAQGPHLEATNKDTADVKRLRYLGVAYAETGDTEQVTEVLADLDDRLKKARVAEKKSAEQKKAADKRKKEAEEKKAAAKKKAEEVKKAAEQKKADELKKQEQEEPAAPDKVEGKDDAEAKKQADEKLKAEAAKKAAEKKKAAAAKKPKPKPRPSAATVLRQNIEKAIAAIDGHQALAERDYAAALRLLRKASEDAVPLARVQALSGDHAGAIKATETFMKSRPNRTRALAAKVEILWLADKKDEAAKAFKALQKSSSQVQLGAPVYDRLTPIAQELKLPADWTVAAETAGDIGKRPDLDVLGPFRWQPMSAPAWSLKDHKNKSHTLKQFRGKPVIVIFYLGHGCLHCAEQLAAFAPMAKKFKQAGIEMIAISTDPIDDLKQSIENYKGKMPFPLVSDAKLDIFKAYRAFDDFEDVPLHGTYLIDGSGRVRWQDISYEPFMDPQFVLDESKRLLAQPGVTSVAVGRTK
;
A
#
# COMPACT_ATOMS: atom_id res chain seq x y z
N MET A 1 24.34 -14.81 -37.14
CA MET A 1 24.40 -13.37 -36.80
C MET A 1 22.99 -12.78 -36.79
N ALA A 2 22.33 -12.75 -35.63
CA ALA A 2 21.07 -12.03 -35.38
C ALA A 2 20.79 -12.10 -33.87
N VAL A 3 21.34 -11.16 -33.10
CA VAL A 3 21.16 -11.12 -31.65
C VAL A 3 19.80 -10.49 -31.33
N ARG A 4 18.81 -11.34 -31.02
CA ARG A 4 17.53 -10.94 -30.44
C ARG A 4 17.75 -10.46 -28.99
N LEU A 5 17.78 -9.14 -28.81
CA LEU A 5 17.67 -8.49 -27.49
C LEU A 5 16.29 -8.81 -26.88
N SER A 6 16.30 -9.64 -25.85
CA SER A 6 15.11 -9.94 -25.04
C SER A 6 14.78 -8.75 -24.14
N PHE A 7 13.84 -7.91 -24.58
CA PHE A 7 13.19 -6.90 -23.74
C PHE A 7 12.43 -7.58 -22.60
N SER A 8 12.95 -7.50 -21.37
CA SER A 8 12.15 -7.73 -20.17
C SER A 8 11.39 -6.46 -19.84
N LEU A 9 10.23 -6.28 -20.50
CA LEU A 9 9.20 -5.36 -20.01
C LEU A 9 8.73 -5.90 -18.64
N LEU A 10 9.13 -5.24 -17.56
CA LEU A 10 8.47 -5.37 -16.28
C LEU A 10 7.12 -4.63 -16.39
N VAL A 11 6.13 -5.29 -17.01
CA VAL A 11 4.72 -4.90 -16.92
C VAL A 11 4.31 -5.11 -15.47
N LEU A 12 4.38 -4.04 -14.66
CA LEU A 12 3.62 -3.97 -13.43
C LEU A 12 2.14 -3.94 -13.85
N ALA A 13 1.48 -5.09 -13.73
CA ALA A 13 0.03 -5.17 -13.77
C ALA A 13 -0.52 -4.34 -12.60
N VAL A 14 -0.93 -3.10 -12.88
CA VAL A 14 -1.66 -2.22 -11.94
C VAL A 14 -3.18 -2.47 -12.02
N SER A 15 -3.65 -3.35 -12.93
CA SER A 15 -5.01 -3.88 -12.92
C SER A 15 -5.20 -4.95 -11.82
N GLY A 16 -5.07 -4.51 -10.58
CA GLY A 16 -5.14 -5.38 -9.40
C GLY A 16 -4.66 -4.73 -8.11
N TRP A 17 -4.71 -3.40 -8.00
CA TRP A 17 -4.52 -2.76 -6.71
C TRP A 17 -5.71 -3.12 -5.80
N SER A 18 -5.57 -4.24 -5.10
CA SER A 18 -6.11 -4.38 -3.76
C SER A 18 -5.21 -3.54 -2.86
N PRO A 19 -5.75 -2.69 -1.96
CA PRO A 19 -4.94 -2.06 -0.93
C PRO A 19 -4.16 -3.16 -0.20
N PRO A 20 -2.88 -2.94 0.14
CA PRO A 20 -2.12 -3.94 0.89
C PRO A 20 -2.88 -4.26 2.17
N ALA A 21 -3.20 -5.55 2.38
CA ALA A 21 -3.83 -6.07 3.60
C ALA A 21 -3.09 -5.48 4.81
N GLY A 22 -3.69 -4.46 5.43
CA GLY A 22 -3.13 -3.67 6.52
C GLY A 22 -4.06 -3.59 7.71
N TYR A 23 -5.28 -4.12 7.58
CA TYR A 23 -6.14 -4.48 8.69
C TYR A 23 -6.31 -6.00 8.70
N ALA A 24 -5.75 -6.63 9.74
CA ALA A 24 -5.87 -8.02 10.16
C ALA A 24 -5.27 -9.13 9.26
N GLN A 25 -4.04 -9.52 9.59
CA GLN A 25 -3.72 -10.94 9.81
C GLN A 25 -3.09 -11.05 11.20
N GLU A 26 -3.93 -11.22 12.21
CA GLU A 26 -3.50 -11.96 13.40
C GLU A 26 -3.25 -13.40 12.95
N LYS A 27 -1.99 -13.82 13.03
CA LYS A 27 -1.70 -15.23 13.28
C LYS A 27 -1.38 -15.31 14.77
N ALA A 28 -2.11 -16.16 15.48
CA ALA A 28 -1.81 -16.52 16.85
C ALA A 28 -0.30 -16.80 17.02
N PRO A 29 0.34 -16.33 18.10
CA PRO A 29 1.77 -16.55 18.30
C PRO A 29 2.07 -18.04 18.43
N SER A 30 3.07 -18.51 17.69
CA SER A 30 3.61 -19.86 17.84
C SER A 30 4.24 -19.99 19.22
N LYS A 31 3.69 -20.89 20.04
CA LYS A 31 4.34 -21.36 21.27
C LYS A 31 5.66 -22.04 20.91
N THR A 32 6.78 -21.45 21.35
CA THR A 32 8.04 -22.14 21.64
C THR A 32 8.87 -21.25 22.54
N VAL A 33 8.70 -21.41 23.85
CA VAL A 33 9.79 -21.31 24.83
C VAL A 33 9.50 -22.39 25.87
N GLU A 34 10.17 -23.53 25.75
CA GLU A 34 10.28 -24.51 26.82
C GLU A 34 11.32 -24.00 27.82
N ALA A 35 10.92 -23.83 29.07
CA ALA A 35 11.80 -23.96 30.23
C ALA A 35 10.94 -24.46 31.39
N ALA A 36 11.30 -25.64 31.90
CA ALA A 36 10.56 -26.47 32.82
C ALA A 36 10.45 -25.89 34.23
N VAL A 37 9.28 -26.05 34.87
CA VAL A 37 9.15 -26.31 36.31
C VAL A 37 7.96 -27.25 36.50
N GLU A 38 8.22 -28.42 37.07
CA GLU A 38 7.26 -29.47 37.43
C GLU A 38 6.33 -29.04 38.58
N ALA A 39 5.03 -29.35 38.48
CA ALA A 39 4.22 -29.81 39.61
C ALA A 39 2.84 -30.33 39.17
N LYS A 40 2.74 -31.67 39.06
CA LYS A 40 1.64 -32.60 39.41
C LYS A 40 0.16 -32.21 39.12
N ASP A 41 -0.40 -32.93 38.12
CA ASP A 41 -1.81 -33.36 38.00
C ASP A 41 -2.32 -34.13 39.24
N PRO A 42 -3.64 -34.15 39.56
CA PRO A 42 -4.67 -34.90 38.80
C PRO A 42 -6.05 -34.18 38.75
N VAL A 43 -7.12 -34.52 38.01
CA VAL A 43 -7.73 -35.76 37.50
C VAL A 43 -8.61 -35.39 36.27
N LYS A 44 -8.74 -36.32 35.32
CA LYS A 44 -9.64 -36.32 34.14
C LYS A 44 -11.11 -36.57 34.52
N GLU A 45 -12.06 -35.94 33.83
CA GLU A 45 -13.04 -36.71 33.03
C GLU A 45 -13.78 -35.88 31.98
N LYS A 46 -14.13 -36.58 30.91
CA LYS A 46 -14.71 -36.11 29.65
C LYS A 46 -16.22 -35.98 29.80
N ASP A 47 -16.82 -35.04 29.08
CA ASP A 47 -17.85 -35.40 28.09
C ASP A 47 -17.98 -34.35 26.99
N ALA A 48 -18.19 -34.87 25.78
CA ALA A 48 -18.34 -34.16 24.53
C ALA A 48 -19.82 -34.19 24.10
N ASN A 49 -20.18 -33.26 23.21
CA ASN A 49 -21.47 -33.12 22.52
C ASN A 49 -22.65 -32.53 23.30
N ALA A 50 -22.75 -31.20 23.27
CA ALA A 50 -24.01 -30.49 23.04
C ALA A 50 -23.70 -29.17 22.30
N GLU A 51 -24.31 -28.95 21.14
CA GLU A 51 -24.39 -27.61 20.53
C GLU A 51 -25.26 -26.73 21.44
N PRO A 52 -24.83 -25.52 21.85
CA PRO A 52 -25.70 -24.64 22.60
C PRO A 52 -26.68 -23.97 21.63
N THR A 53 -27.96 -24.22 21.87
CA THR A 53 -29.10 -23.49 21.32
C THR A 53 -29.04 -22.01 21.72
N ASP A 54 -29.50 -21.14 20.81
CA ASP A 54 -29.69 -19.69 20.98
C ASP A 54 -30.63 -19.36 22.16
N ALA A 55 -30.16 -19.41 23.41
CA ALA A 55 -30.85 -18.86 24.58
C ALA A 55 -29.95 -18.83 25.84
N GLU A 56 -28.74 -18.27 25.76
CA GLU A 56 -28.01 -17.84 26.96
C GLU A 56 -27.02 -16.74 26.56
N LYS A 57 -27.45 -15.48 26.66
CA LYS A 57 -26.51 -14.35 26.71
C LYS A 57 -25.78 -14.44 28.04
N THR A 58 -24.64 -15.11 28.05
CA THR A 58 -23.63 -14.81 29.06
C THR A 58 -23.06 -13.44 28.69
N ASP A 59 -23.24 -12.47 29.58
CA ASP A 59 -22.55 -11.18 29.55
C ASP A 59 -21.05 -11.46 29.76
N ALA A 60 -20.35 -11.87 28.71
CA ALA A 60 -18.90 -11.82 28.71
C ALA A 60 -18.52 -10.34 28.80
N GLU A 61 -17.99 -9.94 29.96
CA GLU A 61 -17.56 -8.57 30.24
C GLU A 61 -16.67 -8.05 29.10
N VAL A 62 -17.06 -6.93 28.48
CA VAL A 62 -16.31 -6.35 27.37
C VAL A 62 -14.95 -5.89 27.90
N LEU A 63 -13.88 -6.46 27.35
CA LEU A 63 -12.51 -6.14 27.76
C LEU A 63 -12.23 -4.63 27.64
N ALA A 64 -11.47 -4.08 28.58
CA ALA A 64 -11.11 -2.66 28.58
C ALA A 64 -10.53 -2.23 27.22
N GLY A 65 -11.01 -1.09 26.71
CA GLY A 65 -10.66 -0.54 25.39
C GLY A 65 -11.40 -1.16 24.20
N HIS A 66 -12.03 -2.33 24.35
CA HIS A 66 -12.82 -2.97 23.29
C HIS A 66 -14.20 -2.30 23.15
N SER A 67 -14.81 -2.48 21.97
CA SER A 67 -16.11 -1.91 21.65
C SER A 67 -17.27 -2.73 22.22
N ASN A 68 -18.27 -2.04 22.74
CA ASN A 68 -19.54 -2.61 23.18
C ASN A 68 -20.43 -3.03 21.99
N HIS A 69 -20.12 -2.60 20.78
CA HIS A 69 -20.80 -2.98 19.53
C HIS A 69 -20.16 -4.19 18.84
N GLY A 70 -19.15 -4.82 19.47
CA GLY A 70 -18.48 -6.03 19.01
C GLY A 70 -17.24 -5.78 18.16
N GLU A 71 -16.51 -6.86 17.84
CA GLU A 71 -15.17 -6.81 17.25
C GLU A 71 -15.03 -5.97 15.98
N ALA A 72 -16.10 -5.84 15.18
CA ALA A 72 -16.08 -5.02 13.96
C ALA A 72 -15.76 -3.55 14.26
N PHE A 73 -16.11 -3.06 15.46
CA PHE A 73 -15.97 -1.68 15.88
C PHE A 73 -14.66 -1.37 16.61
N ASN A 74 -13.94 -2.38 17.13
CA ASN A 74 -12.66 -2.25 17.86
C ASN A 74 -11.60 -1.48 17.05
N ALA A 75 -11.52 -1.77 15.75
CA ALA A 75 -10.60 -1.11 14.83
C ALA A 75 -11.29 0.03 14.05
N GLY A 76 -10.50 0.85 13.36
CA GLY A 76 -11.00 1.95 12.53
C GLY A 76 -10.91 3.31 13.22
N PRO A 77 -11.57 4.35 12.68
CA PRO A 77 -11.60 5.66 13.31
C PRO A 77 -12.42 5.62 14.61
N ARG A 78 -11.85 6.18 15.68
CA ARG A 78 -12.46 6.24 17.03
C ARG A 78 -12.78 7.67 17.46
N GLN A 79 -12.34 8.67 16.71
CA GLN A 79 -12.63 10.07 17.00
C GLN A 79 -13.88 10.52 16.25
N LYS A 80 -14.66 11.41 16.86
CA LYS A 80 -15.89 11.96 16.28
C LYS A 80 -15.60 12.62 14.94
N ALA A 81 -16.57 12.52 14.02
CA ALA A 81 -16.46 13.21 12.74
C ALA A 81 -16.80 14.70 12.90
N TYR A 82 -16.39 15.50 11.92
CA TYR A 82 -16.88 16.85 11.69
C TYR A 82 -17.32 16.98 10.24
N LEU A 83 -18.17 17.96 9.95
CA LEU A 83 -18.60 18.24 8.59
C LEU A 83 -17.46 18.92 7.82
N MET A 84 -16.97 18.21 6.81
CA MET A 84 -15.87 18.59 5.94
C MET A 84 -16.44 19.23 4.68
N GLN A 85 -16.00 20.44 4.36
CA GLN A 85 -16.32 21.04 3.07
C GLN A 85 -15.57 20.31 1.95
N GLY A 86 -16.16 20.23 0.75
CA GLY A 86 -15.45 19.73 -0.44
C GLY A 86 -15.15 18.22 -0.47
N THR A 87 -15.98 17.38 0.15
CA THR A 87 -15.88 15.90 0.04
C THR A 87 -16.68 15.29 -1.10
N GLY A 88 -17.30 16.12 -1.95
CA GLY A 88 -18.16 15.71 -3.05
C GLY A 88 -19.51 16.42 -3.03
N ASN A 89 -20.06 16.72 -4.20
CA ASN A 89 -21.44 17.16 -4.34
C ASN A 89 -22.34 15.92 -4.51
N ILE A 90 -22.87 15.40 -3.41
CA ILE A 90 -23.63 14.14 -3.34
C ILE A 90 -25.07 14.45 -2.93
N GLN A 91 -26.02 13.73 -3.52
CA GLN A 91 -27.42 13.75 -3.10
C GLN A 91 -27.84 12.31 -2.78
N PHE A 92 -28.03 12.00 -1.50
CA PHE A 92 -28.45 10.68 -1.07
C PHE A 92 -29.49 10.78 0.04
N PRO A 93 -30.79 10.90 -0.29
CA PRO A 93 -31.83 11.03 0.73
C PRO A 93 -31.83 9.85 1.69
N VAL A 94 -31.84 10.13 3.00
CA VAL A 94 -31.96 9.11 4.07
C VAL A 94 -33.27 9.23 4.82
N THR A 95 -33.77 8.12 5.36
CA THR A 95 -35.03 8.10 6.15
C THR A 95 -34.89 8.79 7.51
N SER A 96 -33.68 8.93 8.04
CA SER A 96 -33.43 9.60 9.31
C SER A 96 -33.97 11.03 9.31
N LYS A 97 -34.63 11.41 10.41
CA LYS A 97 -35.14 12.79 10.60
C LYS A 97 -34.11 13.73 11.21
N HIS A 98 -32.95 13.22 11.63
CA HIS A 98 -31.91 14.05 12.23
C HIS A 98 -31.16 14.83 11.14
N PRO A 99 -31.16 16.18 11.16
CA PRO A 99 -30.66 16.98 10.03
C PRO A 99 -29.18 16.75 9.72
N ASP A 100 -28.36 16.43 10.72
CA ASP A 100 -26.93 16.16 10.48
C ASP A 100 -26.65 14.73 9.99
N VAL A 101 -27.57 13.77 10.16
CA VAL A 101 -27.37 12.40 9.66
C VAL A 101 -27.31 12.40 8.14
N GLN A 102 -28.21 13.15 7.48
CA GLN A 102 -28.18 13.37 6.03
C GLN A 102 -26.80 13.85 5.56
N LYS A 103 -26.27 14.90 6.20
CA LYS A 103 -24.98 15.51 5.84
C LYS A 103 -23.81 14.55 6.02
N PHE A 104 -23.76 13.81 7.13
CA PHE A 104 -22.69 12.83 7.36
C PHE A 104 -22.77 11.63 6.42
N VAL A 105 -23.97 11.18 6.04
CA VAL A 105 -24.15 10.11 5.05
C VAL A 105 -23.67 10.57 3.67
N GLU A 106 -24.06 11.76 3.22
CA GLU A 106 -23.61 12.31 1.93
C GLU A 106 -22.10 12.55 1.91
N GLN A 107 -21.53 13.09 2.99
CA GLN A 107 -20.08 13.20 3.18
C GLN A 107 -19.40 11.83 3.07
N GLY A 108 -19.92 10.82 3.78
CA GLY A 108 -19.40 9.45 3.74
C GLY A 108 -19.45 8.84 2.34
N ILE A 109 -20.52 9.08 1.58
CA ILE A 109 -20.66 8.61 0.19
C ILE A 109 -19.65 9.32 -0.73
N GLY A 110 -19.48 10.63 -0.59
CA GLY A 110 -18.45 11.38 -1.33
C GLY A 110 -17.05 10.85 -1.06
N GLN A 111 -16.75 10.56 0.21
CA GLN A 111 -15.50 9.91 0.63
C GLN A 111 -15.35 8.49 0.05
N LEU A 112 -16.43 7.71 -0.05
CA LEU A 112 -16.40 6.41 -0.75
C LEU A 112 -16.08 6.58 -2.24
N HIS A 113 -16.63 7.59 -2.91
CA HIS A 113 -16.30 7.86 -4.31
C HIS A 113 -14.83 8.24 -4.50
N GLY A 114 -14.27 9.01 -3.57
CA GLY A 114 -12.85 9.38 -3.52
C GLY A 114 -11.90 8.31 -2.97
N TYR A 115 -12.40 7.09 -2.68
CA TYR A 115 -11.64 5.99 -2.04
C TYR A 115 -11.02 6.33 -0.67
N TRP A 116 -11.60 7.28 0.05
CA TRP A 116 -11.18 7.64 1.40
C TRP A 116 -11.94 6.82 2.45
N TYR A 117 -11.73 5.51 2.42
CA TYR A 117 -12.51 4.55 3.20
C TYR A 117 -12.43 4.76 4.72
N PHE A 118 -11.26 5.17 5.24
CA PHE A 118 -11.08 5.42 6.67
C PHE A 118 -11.98 6.57 7.16
N GLU A 119 -12.02 7.69 6.43
CA GLU A 119 -12.88 8.82 6.81
C GLU A 119 -14.35 8.56 6.49
N ALA A 120 -14.63 7.83 5.40
CA ALA A 120 -15.99 7.38 5.09
C ALA A 120 -16.59 6.59 6.25
N GLU A 121 -15.85 5.63 6.81
CA GLU A 121 -16.29 4.90 8.01
C GLU A 121 -16.56 5.86 9.18
N ARG A 122 -15.72 6.87 9.41
CA ARG A 122 -15.90 7.85 10.48
C ARG A 122 -17.20 8.64 10.32
N SER A 123 -17.49 9.12 9.12
CA SER A 123 -18.72 9.85 8.80
C SER A 123 -19.95 8.98 9.06
N PHE A 124 -19.92 7.71 8.66
CA PHE A 124 -21.02 6.78 8.92
C PHE A 124 -21.16 6.40 10.40
N ARG A 125 -20.05 6.26 11.14
CA ARG A 125 -20.11 6.08 12.61
C ARG A 125 -20.75 7.29 13.29
N GLN A 126 -20.43 8.50 12.83
CA GLN A 126 -21.07 9.71 13.34
C GLN A 126 -22.58 9.74 13.06
N ALA A 127 -22.98 9.36 11.86
CA ALA A 127 -24.40 9.19 11.53
C ALA A 127 -25.08 8.17 12.45
N ALA A 128 -24.46 7.03 12.72
CA ALA A 128 -24.99 6.00 13.63
C ALA A 128 -25.00 6.44 15.11
N LYS A 129 -24.08 7.30 15.56
CA LYS A 129 -24.11 7.87 16.92
C LYS A 129 -25.27 8.85 17.09
N LEU A 130 -25.61 9.61 16.03
CA LEU A 130 -26.73 10.57 16.04
C LEU A 130 -28.09 9.89 15.86
N ASP A 131 -28.16 8.86 15.03
CA ASP A 131 -29.35 8.04 14.83
C ASP A 131 -28.95 6.55 14.75
N PRO A 132 -29.00 5.84 15.89
CA PRO A 132 -28.67 4.42 15.96
C PRO A 132 -29.60 3.52 15.15
N ASP A 133 -30.77 3.98 14.71
CA ASP A 133 -31.72 3.22 13.90
C ASP A 133 -31.52 3.41 12.40
N CYS A 134 -30.65 4.33 11.99
CA CYS A 134 -30.31 4.60 10.60
C CYS A 134 -29.54 3.41 9.96
N ALA A 135 -30.26 2.49 9.33
CA ALA A 135 -29.68 1.31 8.68
C ALA A 135 -28.62 1.65 7.62
N ILE A 136 -28.77 2.78 6.92
CA ILE A 136 -27.82 3.24 5.90
C ILE A 136 -26.46 3.62 6.49
N ALA A 137 -26.40 4.11 7.73
CA ALA A 137 -25.13 4.39 8.39
C ALA A 137 -24.28 3.11 8.49
N TYR A 138 -24.87 2.00 8.95
CA TYR A 138 -24.19 0.71 9.03
C TYR A 138 -23.88 0.10 7.65
N TRP A 139 -24.76 0.29 6.66
CA TRP A 139 -24.44 -0.05 5.26
C TRP A 139 -23.21 0.72 4.75
N GLY A 140 -23.11 2.00 5.09
CA GLY A 140 -21.97 2.84 4.76
C GLY A 140 -20.66 2.36 5.40
N MET A 141 -20.69 1.96 6.67
CA MET A 141 -19.54 1.33 7.35
C MET A 141 -19.14 0.01 6.67
N ALA A 142 -20.13 -0.81 6.28
CA ALA A 142 -19.89 -2.05 5.54
C ALA A 142 -19.28 -1.78 4.15
N MET A 143 -19.76 -0.73 3.46
CA MET A 143 -19.24 -0.25 2.18
C MET A 143 -17.78 0.18 2.27
N ALA A 144 -17.43 0.98 3.29
CA ALA A 144 -16.06 1.42 3.54
C ALA A 144 -15.11 0.25 3.79
N ASN A 145 -15.62 -0.84 4.36
CA ASN A 145 -14.83 -2.01 4.74
C ASN A 145 -14.91 -3.18 3.77
N ARG A 146 -15.43 -3.04 2.55
CA ARG A 146 -15.65 -4.18 1.60
C ARG A 146 -14.45 -5.08 1.34
N ASN A 147 -13.22 -4.58 1.51
CA ASN A 147 -11.99 -5.36 1.35
C ASN A 147 -11.59 -6.15 2.61
N ASN A 148 -12.21 -5.86 3.76
CA ASN A 148 -12.12 -6.61 5.01
C ASN A 148 -13.44 -7.35 5.25
N LYS A 149 -13.51 -8.63 4.82
CA LYS A 149 -14.74 -9.43 4.87
C LYS A 149 -15.33 -9.55 6.28
N LYS A 150 -14.49 -9.72 7.31
CA LYS A 150 -14.93 -9.88 8.70
C LYS A 150 -15.62 -8.60 9.20
N ARG A 151 -14.94 -7.45 9.08
CA ARG A 151 -15.50 -6.15 9.50
C ARG A 151 -16.72 -5.75 8.66
N SER A 152 -16.63 -5.89 7.34
CA SER A 152 -17.76 -5.57 6.44
C SER A 152 -18.98 -6.43 6.74
N GLY A 153 -18.80 -7.72 7.02
CA GLY A 153 -19.87 -8.62 7.45
C GLY A 153 -20.50 -8.19 8.78
N GLY A 154 -19.69 -7.83 9.78
CA GLY A 154 -20.17 -7.35 11.08
C GLY A 154 -21.02 -6.08 10.97
N PHE A 155 -20.57 -5.07 10.21
CA PHE A 155 -21.37 -3.87 9.95
C PHE A 155 -22.64 -4.17 9.14
N MET A 156 -22.54 -5.08 8.16
CA MET A 156 -23.69 -5.47 7.36
C MET A 156 -24.76 -6.18 8.20
N ALA A 157 -24.38 -6.98 9.19
CA ALA A 157 -25.34 -7.57 10.13
C ALA A 157 -26.14 -6.48 10.86
N LYS A 158 -25.45 -5.44 11.38
CA LYS A 158 -26.11 -4.28 12.02
C LYS A 158 -27.05 -3.50 11.11
N ALA A 159 -26.68 -3.35 9.83
CA ALA A 159 -27.56 -2.72 8.84
C ALA A 159 -28.81 -3.58 8.55
N VAL A 160 -28.68 -4.90 8.48
CA VAL A 160 -29.82 -5.81 8.27
C VAL A 160 -30.75 -5.84 9.48
N GLU A 161 -30.23 -5.82 10.71
CA GLU A 161 -31.02 -5.73 11.94
C GLU A 161 -31.97 -4.51 11.93
N ARG A 162 -31.54 -3.39 11.34
CA ARG A 162 -32.28 -2.11 11.31
C ARG A 162 -33.09 -1.89 10.04
N LYS A 163 -33.14 -2.90 9.17
CA LYS A 163 -33.74 -2.77 7.83
C LYS A 163 -35.22 -2.37 7.86
N ALA A 164 -35.94 -2.71 8.92
CA ALA A 164 -37.35 -2.34 9.11
C ALA A 164 -37.57 -0.82 9.24
N ASN A 165 -36.54 -0.07 9.66
CA ASN A 165 -36.59 1.39 9.81
C ASN A 165 -36.20 2.14 8.52
N ALA A 166 -35.84 1.42 7.46
CA ALA A 166 -35.36 1.97 6.21
C ALA A 166 -36.48 2.08 5.16
N SER A 167 -36.41 3.09 4.31
CA SER A 167 -37.32 3.24 3.17
C SER A 167 -37.17 2.09 2.17
N PRO A 168 -38.17 1.83 1.30
CA PRO A 168 -38.05 0.84 0.23
C PRO A 168 -36.82 1.04 -0.66
N ARG A 169 -36.40 2.28 -0.89
CA ARG A 169 -35.17 2.63 -1.62
C ARG A 169 -33.93 2.13 -0.90
N GLU A 170 -33.77 2.48 0.36
CA GLU A 170 -32.60 2.12 1.17
C GLU A 170 -32.49 0.60 1.38
N VAL A 171 -33.62 -0.07 1.56
CA VAL A 171 -33.72 -1.53 1.62
C VAL A 171 -33.03 -2.19 0.43
N LEU A 172 -33.22 -1.67 -0.80
CA LEU A 172 -32.57 -2.21 -1.99
C LEU A 172 -31.04 -2.06 -1.97
N TYR A 173 -30.52 -0.94 -1.44
CA TYR A 173 -29.06 -0.76 -1.27
C TYR A 173 -28.47 -1.73 -0.26
N ILE A 174 -29.18 -1.95 0.85
CA ILE A 174 -28.81 -2.89 1.91
C ILE A 174 -28.77 -4.32 1.33
N ASP A 175 -29.83 -4.74 0.64
CA ASP A 175 -29.91 -6.07 0.04
C ASP A 175 -28.87 -6.30 -1.05
N ALA A 176 -28.61 -5.29 -1.88
CA ALA A 176 -27.58 -5.36 -2.92
C ALA A 176 -26.19 -5.66 -2.32
N LEU A 177 -25.82 -4.98 -1.24
CA LEU A 177 -24.53 -5.20 -0.57
C LEU A 177 -24.50 -6.51 0.21
N ALA A 178 -25.57 -6.86 0.92
CA ALA A 178 -25.66 -8.12 1.66
C ALA A 178 -25.49 -9.33 0.73
N ALA A 179 -26.19 -9.33 -0.42
CA ALA A 179 -26.03 -10.36 -1.44
C ALA A 179 -24.62 -10.39 -2.03
N TYR A 180 -24.02 -9.21 -2.28
CA TYR A 180 -22.63 -9.09 -2.74
C TYR A 180 -21.65 -9.75 -1.75
N LEU A 181 -21.81 -9.53 -0.45
CA LEU A 181 -20.90 -10.07 0.57
C LEU A 181 -21.05 -11.59 0.75
N LYS A 182 -22.26 -12.13 0.57
CA LYS A 182 -22.55 -13.58 0.65
C LYS A 182 -22.00 -14.37 -0.54
N GLU A 183 -21.98 -13.81 -1.74
CA GLU A 183 -21.52 -14.52 -2.94
C GLU A 183 -19.98 -14.66 -2.99
N LYS A 184 -19.51 -15.92 -2.96
CA LYS A 184 -18.08 -16.26 -2.97
C LYS A 184 -17.47 -16.19 -4.38
N ASN A 185 -18.27 -16.40 -5.42
CA ASN A 185 -17.83 -16.36 -6.81
C ASN A 185 -17.81 -14.91 -7.34
N GLY A 186 -16.60 -14.40 -7.63
CA GLY A 186 -16.42 -13.00 -8.06
C GLY A 186 -17.22 -12.60 -9.31
N LYS A 187 -17.40 -13.49 -10.29
CA LYS A 187 -18.17 -13.20 -11.50
C LYS A 187 -19.67 -13.13 -11.20
N LYS A 188 -20.21 -14.14 -10.50
CA LYS A 188 -21.63 -14.14 -10.08
C LYS A 188 -21.95 -12.95 -9.19
N ARG A 189 -21.06 -12.64 -8.25
CA ARG A 189 -21.16 -11.49 -7.34
C ARG A 189 -21.27 -10.16 -8.10
N THR A 190 -20.42 -9.97 -9.10
CA THR A 190 -20.42 -8.76 -9.94
C THR A 190 -21.70 -8.66 -10.76
N GLN A 191 -22.18 -9.78 -11.32
CA GLN A 191 -23.45 -9.82 -12.05
C GLN A 191 -24.64 -9.50 -11.14
N ALA A 192 -24.66 -10.03 -9.92
CA ALA A 192 -25.74 -9.83 -8.95
C ALA A 192 -25.85 -8.36 -8.54
N ILE A 193 -24.74 -7.73 -8.13
CA ILE A 193 -24.77 -6.32 -7.72
C ILE A 193 -25.05 -5.37 -8.90
N TYR A 194 -24.59 -5.71 -10.11
CA TYR A 194 -24.96 -4.97 -11.32
C TYR A 194 -26.47 -4.97 -11.55
N LYS A 195 -27.11 -6.15 -11.49
CA LYS A 195 -28.57 -6.28 -11.61
C LYS A 195 -29.32 -5.54 -10.50
N ALA A 196 -28.82 -5.61 -9.26
CA ALA A 196 -29.44 -4.93 -8.12
C ALA A 196 -29.46 -3.40 -8.31
N TYR A 197 -28.37 -2.80 -8.82
CA TYR A 197 -28.38 -1.36 -9.15
C TYR A 197 -29.30 -1.03 -10.33
N GLN A 198 -29.43 -1.90 -11.34
CA GLN A 198 -30.44 -1.71 -12.39
C GLN A 198 -31.86 -1.68 -11.82
N GLN A 199 -32.18 -2.59 -10.89
CA GLN A 199 -33.50 -2.62 -10.23
C GLN A 199 -33.78 -1.38 -9.39
N ILE A 200 -32.77 -0.82 -8.73
CA ILE A 200 -32.91 0.46 -8.03
C ILE A 200 -33.25 1.57 -9.03
N ILE A 201 -32.50 1.66 -10.14
CA ILE A 201 -32.72 2.70 -11.17
C ILE A 201 -34.08 2.54 -11.86
N GLU A 202 -34.55 1.30 -12.07
CA GLU A 202 -35.87 1.05 -12.64
C GLU A 202 -37.00 1.57 -11.73
N LYS A 203 -36.87 1.37 -10.41
CA LYS A 203 -37.85 1.85 -9.42
C LYS A 203 -37.70 3.33 -9.06
N PHE A 204 -36.47 3.84 -9.13
CA PHE A 204 -36.10 5.20 -8.79
C PHE A 204 -35.21 5.80 -9.90
N PRO A 205 -35.78 6.16 -11.07
CA PRO A 205 -35.00 6.65 -12.22
C PRO A 205 -34.18 7.91 -11.95
N GLU A 206 -34.57 8.74 -10.98
CA GLU A 206 -33.83 9.95 -10.59
C GLU A 206 -32.68 9.70 -9.60
N ASP A 207 -32.49 8.45 -9.15
CA ASP A 207 -31.44 8.09 -8.21
C ASP A 207 -30.04 8.17 -8.85
N LEU A 208 -29.42 9.34 -8.75
CA LEU A 208 -28.12 9.62 -9.33
C LEU A 208 -27.02 8.75 -8.73
N GLU A 209 -27.11 8.45 -7.43
CA GLU A 209 -26.14 7.60 -6.74
C GLU A 209 -26.26 6.14 -7.19
N ALA A 210 -27.46 5.64 -7.45
CA ALA A 210 -27.63 4.32 -8.06
C ALA A 210 -26.97 4.25 -9.45
N LYS A 211 -27.14 5.29 -10.27
CA LYS A 211 -26.48 5.41 -11.60
C LYS A 211 -24.96 5.45 -11.46
N ALA A 212 -24.43 6.24 -10.53
CA ALA A 212 -22.99 6.32 -10.26
C ALA A 212 -22.41 4.97 -9.81
N ARG A 213 -23.14 4.22 -8.96
CA ARG A 213 -22.72 2.91 -8.46
C ARG A 213 -22.85 1.80 -9.50
N LEU A 214 -23.84 1.89 -10.38
CA LEU A 214 -23.93 1.05 -11.57
C LEU A 214 -22.72 1.28 -12.47
N ALA A 215 -22.39 2.52 -12.79
CA ALA A 215 -21.25 2.88 -13.63
C ALA A 215 -19.91 2.39 -13.02
N TYR A 216 -19.72 2.57 -11.70
CA TYR A 216 -18.57 2.00 -10.98
C TYR A 216 -18.51 0.47 -11.10
N THR A 217 -19.65 -0.21 -10.95
CA THR A 217 -19.75 -1.67 -11.08
C THR A 217 -19.43 -2.12 -12.50
N MET A 218 -19.91 -1.39 -13.51
CA MET A 218 -19.57 -1.64 -14.91
C MET A 218 -18.08 -1.47 -15.18
N TYR A 219 -17.45 -0.43 -14.64
CA TYR A 219 -16.00 -0.20 -14.72
C TYR A 219 -15.21 -1.36 -14.08
N ARG A 220 -15.45 -1.64 -12.80
CA ARG A 220 -14.73 -2.69 -12.04
C ARG A 220 -14.97 -4.09 -12.62
N GLY A 221 -16.18 -4.31 -13.11
CA GLY A 221 -16.68 -5.56 -13.64
C GLY A 221 -16.62 -5.68 -15.16
N ARG A 222 -15.96 -4.75 -15.86
CA ARG A 222 -16.08 -4.55 -17.31
C ARG A 222 -15.95 -5.86 -18.10
N SER A 223 -14.87 -6.60 -17.84
CA SER A 223 -14.61 -7.89 -18.47
C SER A 223 -15.64 -8.97 -18.11
N SER A 224 -16.01 -9.08 -16.82
CA SER A 224 -16.97 -10.07 -16.36
C SER A 224 -18.41 -9.83 -16.84
N LEU A 225 -18.78 -8.57 -17.06
CA LEU A 225 -20.09 -8.11 -17.52
C LEU A 225 -20.16 -7.95 -19.04
N GLY A 226 -19.03 -8.12 -19.75
CA GLY A 226 -18.98 -7.94 -21.20
C GLY A 226 -19.18 -6.50 -21.66
N LYS A 227 -18.82 -5.50 -20.84
CA LYS A 227 -18.99 -4.09 -21.15
C LYS A 227 -17.83 -3.52 -21.98
N SER A 228 -18.14 -2.72 -22.99
CA SER A 228 -17.17 -1.90 -23.72
C SER A 228 -16.66 -0.74 -22.86
N TYR A 229 -15.59 -0.04 -23.28
CA TYR A 229 -15.18 1.18 -22.58
C TYR A 229 -16.21 2.29 -22.79
N GLU A 230 -16.75 2.37 -24.00
CA GLU A 230 -17.73 3.35 -24.45
C GLU A 230 -19.05 3.27 -23.68
N GLU A 231 -19.55 2.07 -23.40
CA GLU A 231 -20.74 1.89 -22.55
C GLU A 231 -20.53 2.41 -21.13
N VAL A 232 -19.36 2.15 -20.53
CA VAL A 232 -19.04 2.65 -19.18
C VAL A 232 -18.89 4.16 -19.21
N ASP A 233 -18.20 4.70 -20.21
CA ASP A 233 -18.00 6.14 -20.37
C ASP A 233 -19.32 6.88 -20.53
N LYS A 234 -20.24 6.33 -21.34
CA LYS A 234 -21.59 6.89 -21.47
C LYS A 234 -22.31 6.94 -20.12
N ALA A 235 -22.31 5.83 -19.37
CA ALA A 235 -22.97 5.79 -18.06
C ALA A 235 -22.37 6.81 -17.07
N LEU A 236 -21.05 7.04 -17.12
CA LEU A 236 -20.38 8.06 -16.31
C LEU A 236 -20.74 9.48 -16.77
N ARG A 237 -20.81 9.73 -18.08
CA ARG A 237 -21.19 11.03 -18.64
C ARG A 237 -22.66 11.36 -18.41
N ASP A 238 -23.54 10.37 -18.39
CA ASP A 238 -24.95 10.56 -18.04
C ASP A 238 -25.09 11.08 -16.59
N VAL A 239 -24.25 10.61 -15.65
CA VAL A 239 -24.19 11.15 -14.28
C VAL A 239 -23.65 12.59 -14.29
N LEU A 240 -22.56 12.84 -15.02
CA LEU A 240 -21.94 14.17 -15.11
C LEU A 240 -22.81 15.21 -15.82
N ALA A 241 -23.72 14.79 -16.70
CA ALA A 241 -24.67 15.68 -17.35
C ALA A 241 -25.69 16.28 -16.36
N VAL A 242 -26.05 15.52 -15.33
CA VAL A 242 -26.95 15.99 -14.24
C VAL A 242 -26.17 16.73 -13.17
N ASN A 243 -25.00 16.23 -12.79
CA ASN A 243 -24.13 16.83 -11.78
C ASN A 243 -22.69 16.93 -12.31
N PRO A 244 -22.31 18.05 -12.94
CA PRO A 244 -20.97 18.24 -13.51
C PRO A 244 -19.82 18.20 -12.50
N MET A 245 -20.10 18.32 -11.20
CA MET A 245 -19.10 18.24 -10.13
C MET A 245 -19.21 16.94 -9.34
N HIS A 246 -19.89 15.92 -9.88
CA HIS A 246 -19.97 14.63 -9.22
C HIS A 246 -18.59 13.94 -9.20
N PRO A 247 -18.20 13.27 -8.09
CA PRO A 247 -16.91 12.59 -7.98
C PRO A 247 -16.65 11.43 -8.97
N VAL A 248 -17.57 11.11 -9.88
CA VAL A 248 -17.40 10.03 -10.89
C VAL A 248 -16.34 10.36 -11.94
N HIS A 249 -15.87 11.62 -12.01
CA HIS A 249 -14.65 11.98 -12.73
C HIS A 249 -13.48 11.04 -12.41
N HIS A 250 -13.35 10.62 -11.15
CA HIS A 250 -12.39 9.61 -10.71
C HIS A 250 -12.51 8.30 -11.51
N TYR A 251 -13.71 7.77 -11.64
CA TYR A 251 -13.94 6.50 -12.35
C TYR A 251 -13.69 6.64 -13.85
N ARG A 252 -14.01 7.81 -14.42
CA ARG A 252 -13.74 8.12 -15.83
C ARG A 252 -12.25 8.24 -16.11
N VAL A 253 -11.47 8.84 -15.21
CA VAL A 253 -10.01 8.82 -15.28
C VAL A 253 -9.47 7.38 -15.28
N HIS A 254 -9.90 6.56 -14.33
CA HIS A 254 -9.49 5.16 -14.22
C HIS A 254 -9.95 4.27 -15.40
N LEU A 255 -11.02 4.63 -16.07
CA LEU A 255 -11.49 3.92 -17.25
C LEU A 255 -10.52 4.13 -18.43
N TRP A 256 -9.92 5.30 -18.55
CA TRP A 256 -9.19 5.71 -19.75
C TRP A 256 -7.66 5.76 -19.59
N ASP A 257 -7.13 5.81 -18.37
CA ASP A 257 -5.68 5.92 -18.05
C ASP A 257 -4.74 4.91 -18.76
N TYR A 258 -5.20 3.69 -19.02
CA TYR A 258 -4.44 2.64 -19.72
C TYR A 258 -4.95 2.35 -21.14
N LYS A 259 -6.02 2.99 -21.60
CA LYS A 259 -6.63 2.72 -22.91
C LYS A 259 -6.47 3.88 -23.88
N ASP A 260 -6.98 5.05 -23.51
CA ASP A 260 -6.91 6.27 -24.30
C ASP A 260 -7.05 7.47 -23.35
N PRO A 261 -5.92 7.95 -22.78
CA PRO A 261 -5.95 8.99 -21.75
C PRO A 261 -6.54 10.32 -22.24
N SER A 262 -6.56 10.58 -23.55
CA SER A 262 -7.11 11.82 -24.12
C SER A 262 -8.61 11.98 -23.84
N LYS A 263 -9.35 10.86 -23.76
CA LYS A 263 -10.79 10.86 -23.50
C LYS A 263 -11.18 11.34 -22.11
N ALA A 264 -10.25 11.42 -21.16
CA ALA A 264 -10.53 11.83 -19.78
C ALA A 264 -9.92 13.19 -19.39
N LEU A 265 -9.50 14.02 -20.35
CA LEU A 265 -8.89 15.33 -20.08
C LEU A 265 -9.84 16.28 -19.33
N ASP A 266 -11.08 16.40 -19.80
CA ASP A 266 -12.17 17.14 -19.15
C ASP A 266 -12.44 16.65 -17.72
N SER A 267 -12.47 15.34 -17.51
CA SER A 267 -12.61 14.78 -16.15
C SER A 267 -11.37 15.01 -15.30
N SER A 268 -10.18 15.01 -15.90
CA SER A 268 -8.92 15.28 -15.18
C SER A 268 -8.85 16.73 -14.72
N ALA A 269 -9.38 17.66 -15.51
CA ALA A 269 -9.49 19.07 -15.16
C ALA A 269 -10.41 19.31 -13.96
N LEU A 270 -11.46 18.50 -13.78
CA LEU A 270 -12.48 18.69 -12.75
C LEU A 270 -12.36 17.75 -11.54
N CYS A 271 -11.62 16.63 -11.65
CA CYS A 271 -11.59 15.59 -10.62
C CYS A 271 -11.18 16.12 -9.23
N GLY A 272 -10.08 16.87 -9.13
CA GLY A 272 -9.68 17.48 -7.86
C GLY A 272 -10.69 18.50 -7.34
N GLN A 273 -11.26 19.32 -8.22
CA GLN A 273 -12.25 20.34 -7.86
C GLN A 273 -13.61 19.75 -7.44
N ALA A 274 -13.96 18.56 -7.91
CA ALA A 274 -15.17 17.85 -7.51
C ALA A 274 -15.14 17.39 -6.05
N SER A 275 -13.95 17.23 -5.47
CA SER A 275 -13.77 16.79 -4.08
C SER A 275 -12.41 17.27 -3.53
N PRO A 276 -12.21 18.59 -3.37
CA PRO A 276 -10.90 19.17 -3.11
C PRO A 276 -10.30 18.78 -1.76
N SER A 277 -11.12 18.32 -0.81
CA SER A 277 -10.64 17.85 0.49
C SER A 277 -10.15 16.41 0.48
N ILE A 278 -10.22 15.71 -0.66
CA ILE A 278 -9.79 14.32 -0.80
C ILE A 278 -8.52 14.26 -1.65
N ALA A 279 -7.38 13.96 -1.02
CA ALA A 279 -6.08 13.89 -1.70
C ALA A 279 -6.08 13.00 -2.95
N HIS A 280 -6.72 11.81 -2.86
CA HIS A 280 -6.82 10.88 -3.98
C HIS A 280 -7.46 11.52 -5.22
N MET A 281 -8.38 12.46 -5.06
CA MET A 281 -9.06 13.13 -6.17
C MET A 281 -8.14 14.08 -6.95
N TRP A 282 -7.11 14.63 -6.30
CA TRP A 282 -6.01 15.36 -6.94
C TRP A 282 -4.94 14.44 -7.54
N HIS A 283 -4.71 13.28 -6.92
CA HIS A 283 -3.78 12.28 -7.43
C HIS A 283 -4.21 11.73 -8.80
N MET A 284 -5.52 11.50 -8.98
CA MET A 284 -6.07 10.83 -10.15
C MET A 284 -5.73 11.49 -11.50
N PRO A 285 -5.92 12.81 -11.69
CA PRO A 285 -5.50 13.51 -12.91
C PRO A 285 -4.03 13.28 -13.29
N GLY A 286 -3.15 13.09 -12.30
CA GLY A 286 -1.74 12.78 -12.54
C GLY A 286 -1.50 11.51 -13.36
N HIS A 287 -2.43 10.54 -13.35
CA HIS A 287 -2.40 9.35 -14.21
C HIS A 287 -2.50 9.75 -15.69
N ILE A 288 -3.51 10.56 -16.02
CA ILE A 288 -3.77 11.03 -17.39
C ILE A 288 -2.63 11.89 -17.90
N TYR A 289 -2.24 12.92 -17.15
CA TYR A 289 -1.17 13.82 -17.56
C TYR A 289 0.18 13.08 -17.72
N SER A 290 0.51 12.13 -16.83
CA SER A 290 1.74 11.32 -16.97
C SER A 290 1.73 10.44 -18.22
N ARG A 291 0.56 9.91 -18.61
CA ARG A 291 0.40 9.06 -19.81
C ARG A 291 0.48 9.89 -21.09
N LEU A 292 -0.08 11.10 -21.07
CA LEU A 292 0.04 12.12 -22.11
C LEU A 292 1.42 12.81 -22.13
N LYS A 293 2.34 12.43 -21.25
CA LYS A 293 3.71 12.99 -21.16
C LYS A 293 3.73 14.49 -20.82
N ARG A 294 2.66 14.96 -20.17
CA ARG A 294 2.51 16.31 -19.59
C ARG A 294 3.02 16.28 -18.15
N TYR A 295 4.33 16.17 -17.97
CA TYR A 295 4.91 15.90 -16.65
C TYR A 295 4.78 17.07 -15.68
N GLN A 296 4.83 18.32 -16.17
CA GLN A 296 4.63 19.51 -15.33
C GLN A 296 3.21 19.54 -14.73
N ASP A 297 2.19 19.23 -15.53
CA ASP A 297 0.82 19.08 -15.06
C ASP A 297 0.67 17.93 -14.07
N ALA A 298 1.34 16.81 -14.35
CA ALA A 298 1.34 15.67 -13.46
C ALA A 298 2.05 15.98 -12.13
N VAL A 299 3.12 16.78 -12.11
CA VAL A 299 3.77 17.24 -10.87
C VAL A 299 2.81 18.06 -10.04
N TRP A 300 2.17 19.07 -10.64
CA TRP A 300 1.25 19.94 -9.92
C TRP A 300 0.13 19.14 -9.24
N GLN A 301 -0.48 18.19 -9.95
CA GLN A 301 -1.57 17.35 -9.43
C GLN A 301 -1.11 16.42 -8.29
N GLN A 302 0.07 15.82 -8.41
CA GLN A 302 0.63 14.97 -7.36
C GLN A 302 1.05 15.79 -6.13
N GLU A 303 1.51 17.02 -6.32
CA GLU A 303 1.86 17.93 -5.24
C GLU A 303 0.60 18.40 -4.50
N ALA A 304 -0.45 18.79 -5.23
CA ALA A 304 -1.77 19.09 -4.66
C ALA A 304 -2.29 17.91 -3.80
N SER A 305 -2.19 16.68 -4.32
CA SER A 305 -2.55 15.47 -3.56
C SER A 305 -1.76 15.33 -2.26
N ALA A 306 -0.43 15.46 -2.32
CA ALA A 306 0.42 15.29 -1.14
C ALA A 306 0.12 16.35 -0.08
N ARG A 307 -0.08 17.61 -0.49
CA ARG A 307 -0.38 18.74 0.41
C ARG A 307 -1.71 18.59 1.12
N VAL A 308 -2.75 18.11 0.43
CA VAL A 308 -4.06 17.80 1.06
C VAL A 308 -3.92 16.70 2.11
N ASP A 309 -3.18 15.62 1.82
CA ASP A 309 -2.88 14.57 2.81
C ASP A 309 -2.12 15.16 4.00
N HIS A 310 -1.08 15.98 3.78
CA HIS A 310 -0.30 16.62 4.85
C HIS A 310 -1.18 17.46 5.79
N ALA A 311 -1.97 18.37 5.23
CA ALA A 311 -2.85 19.26 6.01
C ALA A 311 -3.85 18.46 6.85
N GLN A 312 -4.48 17.45 6.24
CA GLN A 312 -5.44 16.60 6.91
C GLN A 312 -4.82 15.81 8.05
N MET A 313 -3.70 15.13 7.78
CA MET A 313 -3.02 14.29 8.77
C MET A 313 -2.53 15.09 9.97
N MET A 314 -2.01 16.29 9.74
CA MET A 314 -1.58 17.17 10.84
C MET A 314 -2.75 17.68 11.66
N ARG A 315 -3.81 18.17 11.01
CA ARG A 315 -5.03 18.63 11.69
C ARG A 315 -5.68 17.53 12.53
N ASP A 316 -5.77 16.33 11.95
CA ASP A 316 -6.48 15.21 12.54
C ASP A 316 -5.54 14.21 13.24
N TRP A 317 -4.28 14.56 13.51
CA TRP A 317 -3.35 13.73 14.29
C TRP A 317 -3.21 12.28 13.80
N VAL A 318 -3.28 12.10 12.48
CA VAL A 318 -3.11 10.80 11.84
C VAL A 318 -1.63 10.65 11.46
N MET A 319 -0.98 9.60 11.95
CA MET A 319 0.42 9.35 11.61
C MET A 319 0.56 8.93 10.15
N PRO A 320 1.72 9.23 9.51
CA PRO A 320 2.05 8.69 8.21
C PRO A 320 1.87 7.18 8.11
N ASP A 321 1.44 6.71 6.93
CA ASP A 321 1.16 5.30 6.61
C ASP A 321 0.00 4.64 7.39
N GLN A 322 -0.67 5.34 8.32
CA GLN A 322 -1.98 4.91 8.82
C GLN A 322 -3.08 5.07 7.74
N ILE A 323 -2.85 5.98 6.78
CA ILE A 323 -3.62 6.07 5.54
C ILE A 323 -2.87 5.38 4.38
N SER A 324 -3.59 4.57 3.59
CA SER A 324 -2.96 3.66 2.63
C SER A 324 -2.27 4.35 1.43
N ASN A 325 -2.63 5.60 1.15
CA ASN A 325 -2.23 6.29 -0.08
C ASN A 325 -1.07 7.26 0.14
N PHE A 326 -0.81 7.67 1.38
CA PHE A 326 0.18 8.69 1.72
C PHE A 326 1.55 8.42 1.09
N ALA A 327 2.12 7.25 1.37
CA ALA A 327 3.43 6.89 0.85
C ALA A 327 3.40 6.73 -0.68
N HIS A 328 2.27 6.31 -1.24
CA HIS A 328 2.12 6.14 -2.67
C HIS A 328 2.14 7.48 -3.43
N ASN A 329 1.33 8.42 -2.94
CA ASN A 329 1.20 9.77 -3.49
C ASN A 329 2.55 10.48 -3.46
N ASN A 330 3.23 10.45 -2.32
CA ASN A 330 4.54 11.08 -2.16
C ASN A 330 5.63 10.40 -3.02
N GLU A 331 5.67 9.06 -3.12
CA GLU A 331 6.65 8.42 -4.00
C GLU A 331 6.44 8.78 -5.48
N TRP A 332 5.18 8.91 -5.90
CA TRP A 332 4.89 9.33 -7.27
C TRP A 332 5.32 10.76 -7.50
N LEU A 333 4.96 11.68 -6.60
CA LEU A 333 5.39 13.07 -6.67
C LEU A 333 6.91 13.15 -6.87
N ILE A 334 7.69 12.44 -6.08
CA ILE A 334 9.16 12.40 -6.21
C ILE A 334 9.61 11.95 -7.62
N ARG A 335 8.98 10.90 -8.19
CA ARG A 335 9.31 10.47 -9.57
C ARG A 335 9.03 11.56 -10.59
N ASN A 336 7.91 12.27 -10.44
CA ASN A 336 7.50 13.30 -11.37
C ASN A 336 8.36 14.56 -11.23
N LEU A 337 8.73 14.95 -10.01
CA LEU A 337 9.70 16.01 -9.73
C LEU A 337 11.03 15.74 -10.47
N ALA A 338 11.53 14.50 -10.38
CA ALA A 338 12.71 14.07 -11.12
C ALA A 338 12.53 14.08 -12.67
N TYR A 339 11.30 13.96 -13.19
CA TYR A 339 11.06 14.04 -14.64
C TYR A 339 11.11 15.47 -15.19
N VAL A 340 10.75 16.45 -14.36
CA VAL A 340 10.75 17.87 -14.71
C VAL A 340 12.03 18.60 -14.26
N GLY A 341 12.94 17.92 -13.56
CA GLY A 341 14.22 18.50 -13.14
C GLY A 341 14.18 19.22 -11.80
N ARG A 342 13.12 19.05 -11.00
CA ARG A 342 13.03 19.54 -9.61
C ARG A 342 13.75 18.58 -8.65
N TRP A 343 15.07 18.47 -8.79
CA TRP A 343 15.85 17.45 -8.11
C TRP A 343 16.03 17.73 -6.62
N GLN A 344 16.20 18.99 -6.19
CA GLN A 344 16.30 19.35 -4.78
C GLN A 344 15.01 18.95 -4.06
N ASP A 345 13.86 19.27 -4.64
CA ASP A 345 12.55 18.94 -4.05
C ASP A 345 12.34 17.42 -3.97
N ALA A 346 12.81 16.68 -4.98
CA ALA A 346 12.76 15.22 -5.01
C ALA A 346 13.66 14.59 -3.93
N VAL A 347 14.87 15.13 -3.71
CA VAL A 347 15.79 14.70 -2.64
C VAL A 347 15.18 14.99 -1.27
N ASP A 348 14.70 16.20 -1.08
CA ASP A 348 14.15 16.66 0.19
C ASP A 348 12.91 15.89 0.61
N LEU A 349 11.97 15.66 -0.31
CA LEU A 349 10.78 14.86 -0.02
C LEU A 349 11.15 13.39 0.21
N SER A 350 12.16 12.86 -0.50
CA SER A 350 12.68 11.52 -0.23
C SER A 350 13.25 11.39 1.18
N LYS A 351 14.03 12.38 1.63
CA LYS A 351 14.57 12.44 3.00
C LYS A 351 13.46 12.55 4.04
N ASN A 352 12.49 13.44 3.81
CA ASN A 352 11.32 13.58 4.68
C ASN A 352 10.59 12.24 4.86
N MET A 353 10.30 11.51 3.78
CA MET A 353 9.66 10.18 3.87
C MET A 353 10.45 9.14 4.69
N ILE A 354 11.79 9.25 4.73
CA ILE A 354 12.64 8.38 5.54
C ILE A 354 12.62 8.79 7.02
N GLU A 355 12.49 10.08 7.28
CA GLU A 355 12.45 10.68 8.62
C GLU A 355 11.11 10.40 9.33
N LEU A 356 10.03 10.12 8.60
CA LEU A 356 8.73 9.79 9.19
C LEU A 356 8.79 8.57 10.14
N PRO A 357 7.94 8.51 11.17
CA PRO A 357 7.91 7.42 12.14
C PRO A 357 7.69 6.07 11.46
N ARG A 358 8.53 5.10 11.84
CA ARG A 358 8.36 3.69 11.50
C ARG A 358 7.35 3.07 12.47
N HIS A 359 6.65 2.05 12.01
CA HIS A 359 5.71 1.29 12.82
C HIS A 359 5.71 -0.18 12.36
N PRO A 360 5.72 -1.19 13.25
CA PRO A 360 5.82 -2.60 12.86
C PRO A 360 4.72 -3.04 11.88
N LYS A 361 3.54 -2.42 12.00
CA LYS A 361 2.37 -2.69 11.15
C LYS A 361 2.29 -1.84 9.88
N TYR A 362 2.64 -0.56 9.95
CA TYR A 362 2.28 0.42 8.90
C TYR A 362 3.48 0.82 8.04
N ASN A 363 4.58 1.25 8.64
CA ASN A 363 5.75 1.79 7.96
C ASN A 363 7.02 1.01 8.34
N THR A 364 7.48 0.14 7.44
CA THR A 364 8.70 -0.65 7.64
C THR A 364 9.59 -0.58 6.39
N LEU A 365 10.86 -0.96 6.53
CA LEU A 365 11.78 -1.10 5.40
C LEU A 365 11.43 -2.27 4.46
N ARG A 366 10.50 -3.16 4.83
CA ARG A 366 10.10 -4.33 4.02
C ARG A 366 8.82 -4.08 3.24
N ARG A 367 7.91 -3.32 3.81
CA ARG A 367 6.62 -2.98 3.21
C ARG A 367 6.77 -1.71 2.38
N ARG A 368 5.94 -1.57 1.34
CA ARG A 368 5.86 -0.38 0.50
C ARG A 368 5.20 0.81 1.23
N GLY A 369 5.79 1.22 2.35
CA GLY A 369 5.45 2.44 3.10
C GLY A 369 6.51 3.52 2.93
N SER A 370 6.39 4.61 3.68
CA SER A 370 7.24 5.80 3.51
C SER A 370 8.73 5.51 3.65
N ALA A 371 9.15 4.71 4.63
CA ALA A 371 10.56 4.40 4.85
C ALA A 371 11.18 3.60 3.68
N TYR A 372 10.43 2.66 3.09
CA TYR A 372 10.89 1.92 1.92
C TYR A 372 10.96 2.82 0.69
N TYR A 373 9.89 3.57 0.42
CA TYR A 373 9.80 4.40 -0.77
C TYR A 373 10.74 5.59 -0.74
N GLY A 374 10.86 6.28 0.40
CA GLY A 374 11.81 7.38 0.59
C GLY A 374 13.23 6.94 0.27
N ARG A 375 13.70 5.80 0.82
CA ARG A 375 15.02 5.23 0.49
C ARG A 375 15.15 4.88 -0.99
N LEU A 376 14.14 4.22 -1.55
CA LEU A 376 14.14 3.85 -2.97
C LEU A 376 14.28 5.09 -3.86
N ARG A 377 13.56 6.17 -3.54
CA ARG A 377 13.55 7.40 -4.31
C ARG A 377 14.79 8.27 -4.06
N LEU A 378 15.35 8.26 -2.86
CA LEU A 378 16.60 8.96 -2.55
C LEU A 378 17.77 8.38 -3.34
N PHE A 379 17.96 7.05 -3.31
CA PHE A 379 18.97 6.38 -4.16
C PHE A 379 18.75 6.70 -5.64
N ASP A 380 17.50 6.60 -6.11
CA ASP A 380 17.16 6.82 -7.52
C ASP A 380 17.43 8.28 -7.95
N THR A 381 17.12 9.26 -7.11
CA THR A 381 17.26 10.68 -7.44
C THR A 381 18.72 11.12 -7.39
N LEU A 382 19.43 10.83 -6.30
CA LEU A 382 20.85 11.19 -6.17
C LEU A 382 21.68 10.58 -7.30
N TYR A 383 21.46 9.29 -7.59
CA TYR A 383 22.14 8.62 -8.70
C TYR A 383 21.80 9.23 -10.07
N LYS A 384 20.52 9.53 -10.31
CA LYS A 384 20.09 10.03 -11.62
C LYS A 384 20.59 11.43 -11.94
N PHE A 385 20.78 12.26 -10.91
CA PHE A 385 21.30 13.61 -11.04
C PHE A 385 22.80 13.69 -10.76
N GLU A 386 23.46 12.54 -10.55
CA GLU A 386 24.92 12.43 -10.37
C GLU A 386 25.42 13.19 -9.12
N LEU A 387 24.60 13.21 -8.08
CA LEU A 387 24.85 13.86 -6.78
C LEU A 387 25.62 12.89 -5.88
N TRP A 388 26.88 12.64 -6.23
CA TRP A 388 27.69 11.57 -5.66
C TRP A 388 28.06 11.84 -4.19
N ASP A 389 28.50 13.05 -3.88
CA ASP A 389 28.87 13.45 -2.52
C ASP A 389 27.66 13.37 -1.57
N GLU A 390 26.49 13.83 -2.01
CA GLU A 390 25.25 13.72 -1.24
C GLU A 390 24.80 12.26 -1.06
N LEU A 391 25.09 11.38 -2.03
CA LEU A 391 24.83 9.95 -1.92
C LEU A 391 25.71 9.31 -0.86
N VAL A 392 27.02 9.60 -0.87
CA VAL A 392 27.97 9.15 0.16
C VAL A 392 27.51 9.64 1.53
N ALA A 393 27.24 10.94 1.67
CA ALA A 393 26.78 11.52 2.94
C ALA A 393 25.46 10.89 3.43
N ALA A 394 24.49 10.68 2.53
CA ALA A 394 23.22 10.04 2.89
C ALA A 394 23.40 8.56 3.32
N ALA A 395 24.36 7.84 2.72
CA ALA A 395 24.70 6.45 3.03
C ALA A 395 25.47 6.28 4.35
N GLN A 396 26.27 7.28 4.73
CA GLN A 396 26.94 7.35 6.02
C GLN A 396 26.00 7.84 7.13
N GLY A 397 24.97 8.62 6.77
CA GLY A 397 23.94 9.13 7.67
C GLY A 397 22.74 8.19 7.89
N PRO A 398 21.71 8.68 8.61
CA PRO A 398 20.53 7.88 8.98
C PRO A 398 19.58 7.62 7.80
N HIS A 399 19.71 8.34 6.69
CA HIS A 399 18.79 8.22 5.55
C HIS A 399 18.97 6.90 4.80
N LEU A 400 20.22 6.51 4.53
CA LEU A 400 20.56 5.31 3.75
C LEU A 400 21.41 4.32 4.56
N GLU A 401 21.15 4.23 5.88
CA GLU A 401 21.76 3.27 6.81
C GLU A 401 21.71 1.80 6.31
N ALA A 402 22.68 0.97 6.69
CA ALA A 402 22.66 -0.47 6.38
C ALA A 402 21.47 -1.16 7.07
N THR A 403 20.92 -2.20 6.44
CA THR A 403 19.69 -2.87 6.90
C THR A 403 19.90 -4.28 7.42
N ASN A 404 21.15 -4.78 7.37
CA ASN A 404 21.54 -6.16 7.68
C ASN A 404 20.72 -7.19 6.88
N LYS A 405 20.43 -6.86 5.62
CA LYS A 405 19.70 -7.72 4.67
C LYS A 405 20.36 -7.66 3.31
N ASP A 406 20.84 -8.82 2.87
CA ASP A 406 21.66 -8.95 1.66
C ASP A 406 21.10 -8.22 0.43
N THR A 407 19.81 -8.36 0.10
CA THR A 407 19.27 -7.72 -1.11
C THR A 407 19.22 -6.19 -1.02
N ALA A 408 18.89 -5.64 0.15
CA ALA A 408 18.81 -4.20 0.34
C ALA A 408 20.21 -3.60 0.51
N ASP A 409 21.12 -4.32 1.16
CA ASP A 409 22.49 -3.88 1.38
C ASP A 409 23.33 -3.99 0.11
N VAL A 410 23.16 -5.03 -0.72
CA VAL A 410 23.80 -5.10 -2.06
C VAL A 410 23.35 -3.93 -2.94
N LYS A 411 22.08 -3.54 -2.87
CA LYS A 411 21.61 -2.34 -3.56
C LYS A 411 22.35 -1.10 -3.02
N ARG A 412 22.42 -0.92 -1.71
CA ARG A 412 23.15 0.19 -1.09
C ARG A 412 24.62 0.21 -1.53
N LEU A 413 25.31 -0.92 -1.45
CA LEU A 413 26.72 -1.08 -1.84
C LEU A 413 26.95 -0.76 -3.31
N ARG A 414 26.04 -1.16 -4.21
CA ARG A 414 26.10 -0.73 -5.62
C ARG A 414 26.13 0.78 -5.75
N TYR A 415 25.18 1.49 -5.14
CA TYR A 415 25.08 2.94 -5.26
C TYR A 415 26.26 3.65 -4.60
N LEU A 416 26.68 3.17 -3.42
CA LEU A 416 27.79 3.74 -2.67
C LEU A 416 29.13 3.52 -3.37
N GLY A 417 29.41 2.31 -3.86
CA GLY A 417 30.64 2.01 -4.60
C GLY A 417 30.73 2.78 -5.91
N VAL A 418 29.60 3.00 -6.61
CA VAL A 418 29.60 3.88 -7.79
C VAL A 418 29.90 5.32 -7.40
N ALA A 419 29.30 5.83 -6.32
CA ALA A 419 29.59 7.18 -5.87
C ALA A 419 31.07 7.35 -5.51
N TYR A 420 31.67 6.41 -4.78
CA TYR A 420 33.11 6.43 -4.48
C TYR A 420 33.98 6.36 -5.74
N ALA A 421 33.60 5.56 -6.74
CA ALA A 421 34.32 5.52 -8.00
C ALA A 421 34.28 6.87 -8.74
N GLU A 422 33.14 7.54 -8.73
CA GLU A 422 32.95 8.85 -9.38
C GLU A 422 33.60 10.01 -8.59
N THR A 423 33.71 9.91 -7.27
CA THR A 423 34.43 10.90 -6.43
C THR A 423 35.93 10.62 -6.33
N GLY A 424 36.42 9.53 -6.92
CA GLY A 424 37.84 9.16 -6.92
C GLY A 424 38.35 8.53 -5.62
N ASP A 425 37.46 8.05 -4.74
CA ASP A 425 37.82 7.41 -3.47
C ASP A 425 38.12 5.90 -3.67
N THR A 426 39.33 5.63 -4.17
CA THR A 426 39.76 4.28 -4.60
C THR A 426 39.90 3.28 -3.45
N GLU A 427 40.22 3.75 -2.24
CA GLU A 427 40.29 2.94 -1.03
C GLU A 427 38.90 2.40 -0.69
N GLN A 428 37.90 3.28 -0.64
CA GLN A 428 36.54 2.89 -0.34
C GLN A 428 35.91 2.01 -1.43
N VAL A 429 36.26 2.23 -2.70
CA VAL A 429 35.84 1.32 -3.78
C VAL A 429 36.35 -0.10 -3.53
N THR A 430 37.62 -0.23 -3.13
CA THR A 430 38.25 -1.52 -2.86
C THR A 430 37.56 -2.23 -1.68
N GLU A 431 37.23 -1.50 -0.61
CA GLU A 431 36.47 -2.04 0.54
C GLU A 431 35.09 -2.55 0.12
N VAL A 432 34.33 -1.77 -0.66
CA VAL A 432 33.00 -2.13 -1.13
C VAL A 432 33.04 -3.35 -2.06
N LEU A 433 34.01 -3.42 -2.97
CA LEU A 433 34.19 -4.57 -3.85
C LEU A 433 34.56 -5.83 -3.07
N ALA A 434 35.40 -5.72 -2.04
CA ALA A 434 35.74 -6.85 -1.18
C ALA A 434 34.51 -7.42 -0.43
N ASP A 435 33.63 -6.57 0.12
CA ASP A 435 32.36 -7.02 0.72
C ASP A 435 31.47 -7.71 -0.34
N LEU A 436 31.31 -7.10 -1.51
CA LEU A 436 30.50 -7.69 -2.58
C LEU A 436 31.05 -9.05 -3.05
N ASP A 437 32.36 -9.21 -3.13
CA ASP A 437 32.99 -10.49 -3.50
C ASP A 437 32.80 -11.58 -2.43
N ASP A 438 32.90 -11.24 -1.15
CA ASP A 438 32.57 -12.18 -0.07
C ASP A 438 31.10 -12.62 -0.15
N ARG A 439 30.18 -11.66 -0.32
CA ARG A 439 28.75 -11.96 -0.53
C ARG A 439 28.53 -12.80 -1.78
N LEU A 440 29.27 -12.56 -2.86
CA LEU A 440 29.17 -13.32 -4.10
C LEU A 440 29.56 -14.78 -3.90
N LYS A 441 30.65 -15.04 -3.17
CA LYS A 441 31.11 -16.39 -2.79
C LYS A 441 30.01 -17.11 -2.00
N LYS A 442 29.44 -16.45 -0.98
CA LYS A 442 28.34 -16.99 -0.17
C LYS A 442 27.08 -17.27 -1.00
N ALA A 443 26.68 -16.36 -1.88
CA ALA A 443 25.51 -16.50 -2.73
C ALA A 443 25.66 -17.66 -3.74
N ARG A 444 26.85 -17.87 -4.31
CA ARG A 444 27.15 -19.01 -5.20
C ARG A 444 27.02 -20.36 -4.48
N VAL A 445 27.50 -20.45 -3.24
CA VAL A 445 27.32 -21.66 -2.40
C VAL A 445 25.85 -21.91 -2.12
N ALA A 446 25.10 -20.89 -1.72
CA ALA A 446 23.66 -20.99 -1.46
C ALA A 446 22.86 -21.39 -2.70
N GLU A 447 23.21 -20.87 -3.89
CA GLU A 447 22.57 -21.25 -5.15
C GLU A 447 22.82 -22.73 -5.50
N LYS A 448 24.05 -23.23 -5.34
CA LYS A 448 24.37 -24.65 -5.55
C LYS A 448 23.54 -25.54 -4.62
N LYS A 449 23.51 -25.24 -3.32
CA LYS A 449 22.69 -25.97 -2.33
C LYS A 449 21.20 -25.95 -2.70
N SER A 450 20.68 -24.79 -3.10
CA SER A 450 19.27 -24.67 -3.52
C SER A 450 18.97 -25.48 -4.78
N ALA A 451 19.89 -25.53 -5.74
CA ALA A 451 19.74 -26.33 -6.95
C ALA A 451 19.77 -27.84 -6.66
N GLU A 452 20.64 -28.30 -5.76
CA GLU A 452 20.70 -29.69 -5.31
C GLU A 452 19.43 -30.09 -4.56
N GLN A 453 18.97 -29.27 -3.62
CA GLN A 453 17.71 -29.48 -2.90
C GLN A 453 16.52 -29.54 -3.86
N LYS A 454 16.47 -28.66 -4.86
CA LYS A 454 15.43 -28.68 -5.88
C LYS A 454 15.47 -29.94 -6.72
N LYS A 455 16.65 -30.39 -7.16
CA LYS A 455 16.81 -31.67 -7.88
C LYS A 455 16.33 -32.86 -7.03
N ALA A 456 16.67 -32.88 -5.75
CA ALA A 456 16.20 -33.91 -4.82
C ALA A 456 14.68 -33.87 -4.61
N ALA A 457 14.09 -32.68 -4.48
CA ALA A 457 12.65 -32.49 -4.34
C ALA A 457 11.90 -32.89 -5.63
N ASP A 458 12.41 -32.51 -6.80
CA ASP A 458 11.83 -32.89 -8.10
C ASP A 458 11.90 -34.42 -8.30
N LYS A 459 13.01 -35.06 -7.88
CA LYS A 459 13.14 -36.53 -7.87
C LYS A 459 12.09 -37.19 -6.96
N ARG A 460 11.96 -36.75 -5.71
CA ARG A 460 10.94 -37.25 -4.77
C ARG A 460 9.52 -37.04 -5.28
N LYS A 461 9.25 -35.90 -5.92
CA LYS A 461 7.95 -35.60 -6.52
C LYS A 461 7.64 -36.54 -7.68
N LYS A 462 8.61 -36.81 -8.55
CA LYS A 462 8.46 -37.77 -9.65
C LYS A 462 8.17 -39.17 -9.13
N GLU A 463 8.90 -39.63 -8.13
CA GLU A 463 8.67 -40.92 -7.46
C GLU A 463 7.27 -40.99 -6.81
N ALA A 464 6.79 -39.90 -6.20
CA ALA A 464 5.45 -39.82 -5.62
C ALA A 464 4.33 -39.81 -6.70
N GLU A 465 4.54 -39.12 -7.82
CA GLU A 465 3.63 -39.12 -8.97
C GLU A 465 3.55 -40.51 -9.63
N GLU A 466 4.68 -41.20 -9.78
CA GLU A 466 4.76 -42.59 -10.27
C GLU A 466 4.03 -43.56 -9.33
N LYS A 467 4.25 -43.45 -8.01
CA LYS A 467 3.50 -44.23 -7.00
C LYS A 467 2.00 -43.96 -7.04
N LYS A 468 1.59 -42.70 -7.22
CA LYS A 468 0.17 -42.32 -7.32
C LYS A 468 -0.47 -42.83 -8.61
N ALA A 469 0.26 -42.81 -9.72
CA ALA A 469 -0.18 -43.39 -11.00
C ALA A 469 -0.33 -44.92 -10.89
N ALA A 470 0.63 -45.59 -10.25
CA ALA A 470 0.57 -47.04 -10.00
C ALA A 470 -0.61 -47.41 -9.08
N ALA A 471 -0.85 -46.65 -8.00
CA ALA A 471 -1.98 -46.86 -7.11
C ALA A 471 -3.33 -46.65 -7.82
N LYS A 472 -3.42 -45.64 -8.69
CA LYS A 472 -4.61 -45.40 -9.51
C LYS A 472 -4.88 -46.55 -10.48
N LYS A 473 -3.83 -47.07 -11.14
CA LYS A 473 -3.94 -48.21 -12.05
C LYS A 473 -4.43 -49.47 -11.32
N LYS A 474 -3.88 -49.77 -10.13
CA LYS A 474 -4.35 -50.87 -9.28
C LYS A 474 -5.82 -50.72 -8.87
N ALA A 475 -6.24 -49.52 -8.48
CA ALA A 475 -7.64 -49.26 -8.12
C ALA A 475 -8.59 -49.46 -9.32
N GLU A 476 -8.15 -49.12 -10.52
CA GLU A 476 -8.91 -49.30 -11.77
C GLU A 476 -9.01 -50.79 -12.17
N GLU A 477 -7.95 -51.58 -11.93
CA GLU A 477 -7.94 -53.04 -12.11
C GLU A 477 -8.86 -53.74 -11.11
N VAL A 478 -8.83 -53.36 -9.83
CA VAL A 478 -9.75 -53.89 -8.79
C VAL A 478 -11.21 -53.58 -9.14
N LYS A 479 -11.49 -52.36 -9.63
CA LYS A 479 -12.82 -51.98 -10.07
C LYS A 479 -13.31 -52.83 -11.24
N LYS A 480 -12.46 -53.07 -12.25
CA LYS A 480 -12.79 -53.95 -13.38
C LYS A 480 -13.02 -55.40 -12.94
N ALA A 481 -12.23 -55.91 -12.00
CA ALA A 481 -12.42 -57.26 -11.47
C ALA A 481 -13.73 -57.41 -10.67
N ALA A 482 -14.12 -56.38 -9.93
CA ALA A 482 -15.41 -56.34 -9.22
C ALA A 482 -16.59 -56.25 -10.20
N GLU A 483 -16.47 -55.44 -11.26
CA GLU A 483 -17.47 -55.35 -12.34
C GLU A 483 -17.59 -56.68 -13.10
N GLN A 484 -16.49 -57.39 -13.35
CA GLN A 484 -16.47 -58.70 -13.98
C GLN A 484 -17.15 -59.76 -13.10
N LYS A 485 -16.82 -59.83 -11.81
CA LYS A 485 -17.50 -60.73 -10.86
C LYS A 485 -19.00 -60.51 -10.82
N LYS A 486 -19.43 -59.24 -10.83
CA LYS A 486 -20.84 -58.87 -10.83
C LYS A 486 -21.54 -59.28 -12.14
N ALA A 487 -20.85 -59.17 -13.28
CA ALA A 487 -21.35 -59.63 -14.57
C ALA A 487 -21.42 -61.17 -14.66
N ASP A 488 -20.47 -61.88 -14.05
CA ASP A 488 -20.44 -63.34 -14.02
C ASP A 488 -21.51 -63.91 -13.04
N GLU A 489 -21.83 -63.21 -11.95
CA GLU A 489 -22.97 -63.52 -11.07
C GLU A 489 -24.32 -63.30 -11.77
N LEU A 490 -24.46 -62.22 -12.54
CA LEU A 490 -25.66 -61.95 -13.36
C LEU A 490 -25.88 -63.02 -14.44
N LYS A 491 -24.82 -63.50 -15.09
CA LYS A 491 -24.92 -64.59 -16.08
C LYS A 491 -25.28 -65.95 -15.48
N LYS A 492 -24.97 -66.18 -14.20
CA LYS A 492 -25.41 -67.39 -13.49
C LYS A 492 -26.89 -67.33 -13.06
N GLN A 493 -27.47 -66.13 -12.96
CA GLN A 493 -28.88 -65.93 -12.67
C GLN A 493 -29.78 -66.01 -13.92
N GLU A 494 -29.22 -65.92 -15.13
CA GLU A 494 -29.99 -66.00 -16.40
C GLU A 494 -30.07 -67.43 -17.00
N GLN A 495 -29.62 -68.48 -16.30
CA GLN A 495 -29.72 -69.87 -16.78
C GLN A 495 -30.81 -70.73 -16.11
N GLU A 496 -31.63 -70.17 -15.22
CA GLU A 496 -32.81 -70.83 -14.66
C GLU A 496 -34.04 -69.92 -14.73
N GLU A 497 -34.76 -69.92 -15.86
CA GLU A 497 -36.23 -69.93 -15.94
C GLU A 497 -36.72 -69.84 -17.41
N PRO A 498 -37.83 -70.52 -17.78
CA PRO A 498 -38.32 -70.57 -19.15
C PRO A 498 -39.35 -69.48 -19.51
N ALA A 499 -39.48 -69.28 -20.82
CA ALA A 499 -40.33 -68.34 -21.53
C ALA A 499 -41.85 -68.49 -21.32
N ALA A 500 -42.61 -67.37 -21.43
CA ALA A 500 -43.84 -67.20 -22.26
C ALA A 500 -44.36 -65.71 -22.16
N PRO A 501 -45.39 -65.25 -22.93
CA PRO A 501 -45.23 -64.08 -23.80
C PRO A 501 -46.35 -63.00 -23.68
N ASP A 502 -46.28 -62.05 -24.62
CA ASP A 502 -47.33 -61.20 -25.20
C ASP A 502 -47.62 -59.77 -24.69
N LYS A 503 -47.36 -58.84 -25.62
CA LYS A 503 -48.08 -57.60 -26.00
C LYS A 503 -48.20 -56.44 -25.00
N VAL A 504 -47.77 -55.24 -25.44
CA VAL A 504 -48.61 -54.19 -26.05
C VAL A 504 -47.73 -52.96 -26.33
N GLU A 505 -47.89 -52.37 -27.52
CA GLU A 505 -47.26 -51.13 -27.98
C GLU A 505 -47.81 -49.88 -27.26
N GLY A 506 -46.96 -48.86 -27.08
CA GLY A 506 -47.45 -47.48 -27.04
C GLY A 506 -46.62 -46.46 -26.26
N LYS A 507 -45.89 -45.63 -27.03
CA LYS A 507 -45.43 -44.25 -26.74
C LYS A 507 -44.30 -44.06 -25.71
N ASP A 508 -43.15 -43.59 -26.20
CA ASP A 508 -42.54 -42.32 -25.77
C ASP A 508 -41.19 -42.05 -26.49
N ASP A 509 -41.27 -41.67 -27.77
CA ASP A 509 -40.12 -41.28 -28.61
C ASP A 509 -39.51 -39.90 -28.27
N ALA A 510 -39.99 -39.23 -27.22
CA ALA A 510 -39.45 -37.94 -26.79
C ALA A 510 -38.27 -38.08 -25.80
N GLU A 511 -38.24 -39.14 -24.99
CA GLU A 511 -37.24 -39.34 -23.94
C GLU A 511 -35.93 -39.94 -24.50
N ALA A 512 -36.04 -40.87 -25.46
CA ALA A 512 -34.88 -41.46 -26.15
C ALA A 512 -34.07 -40.42 -26.94
N LYS A 513 -34.74 -39.43 -27.55
CA LYS A 513 -34.09 -38.35 -28.31
C LYS A 513 -33.40 -37.33 -27.41
N LYS A 514 -33.97 -37.05 -26.24
CA LYS A 514 -33.38 -36.16 -25.22
C LYS A 514 -32.13 -36.78 -24.59
N GLN A 515 -32.16 -38.09 -24.32
CA GLN A 515 -30.99 -38.82 -23.81
C GLN A 515 -29.87 -38.96 -24.86
N ALA A 516 -30.22 -39.13 -26.14
CA ALA A 516 -29.24 -39.13 -27.24
C ALA A 516 -28.57 -37.75 -27.43
N ASP A 517 -29.33 -36.66 -27.35
CA ASP A 517 -28.82 -35.28 -27.45
C ASP A 517 -27.97 -34.87 -26.24
N GLU A 518 -28.31 -35.32 -25.02
CA GLU A 518 -27.46 -35.12 -23.84
C GLU A 518 -26.15 -35.90 -23.93
N LYS A 519 -26.17 -37.12 -24.50
CA LYS A 519 -24.97 -37.94 -24.72
C LYS A 519 -24.05 -37.31 -25.77
N LEU A 520 -24.61 -36.77 -26.85
CA LEU A 520 -23.88 -36.01 -27.88
C LEU A 520 -23.31 -34.69 -27.35
N LYS A 521 -24.06 -33.96 -26.50
CA LYS A 521 -23.55 -32.75 -25.82
C LYS A 521 -22.46 -33.07 -24.80
N ALA A 522 -22.55 -34.20 -24.09
CA ALA A 522 -21.52 -34.66 -23.16
C ALA A 522 -20.24 -35.07 -23.90
N GLU A 523 -20.33 -35.74 -25.04
CA GLU A 523 -19.18 -36.06 -25.89
C GLU A 523 -18.57 -34.82 -26.56
N ALA A 524 -19.39 -33.87 -27.02
CA ALA A 524 -18.91 -32.60 -27.57
C ALA A 524 -18.20 -31.76 -26.49
N ALA A 525 -18.72 -31.74 -25.26
CA ALA A 525 -18.08 -31.08 -24.12
C ALA A 525 -16.76 -31.74 -23.73
N LYS A 526 -16.68 -33.08 -23.79
CA LYS A 526 -15.45 -33.85 -23.53
C LYS A 526 -14.39 -33.59 -24.61
N LYS A 527 -14.76 -33.63 -25.88
CA LYS A 527 -13.86 -33.28 -27.01
C LYS A 527 -13.43 -31.81 -26.96
N ALA A 528 -14.30 -30.87 -26.56
CA ALA A 528 -13.95 -29.46 -26.38
C ALA A 528 -13.01 -29.23 -25.18
N ALA A 529 -13.19 -29.99 -24.09
CA ALA A 529 -12.29 -29.98 -22.93
C ALA A 529 -10.90 -30.57 -23.27
N GLU A 530 -10.85 -31.62 -24.07
CA GLU A 530 -9.60 -32.21 -24.59
C GLU A 530 -8.91 -31.27 -25.58
N LYS A 531 -9.63 -30.60 -26.48
CA LYS A 531 -9.09 -29.56 -27.37
C LYS A 531 -8.55 -28.36 -26.57
N LYS A 532 -9.23 -27.93 -25.50
CA LYS A 532 -8.72 -26.89 -24.57
C LYS A 532 -7.48 -27.34 -23.80
N LYS A 533 -7.39 -28.61 -23.39
CA LYS A 533 -6.19 -29.20 -22.77
C LYS A 533 -5.01 -29.25 -23.74
N ALA A 534 -5.26 -29.65 -24.99
CA ALA A 534 -4.26 -29.66 -26.06
C ALA A 534 -3.81 -28.23 -26.47
N ALA A 535 -4.73 -27.26 -26.48
CA ALA A 535 -4.40 -25.85 -26.72
C ALA A 535 -3.65 -25.19 -25.54
N ALA A 536 -3.94 -25.59 -24.29
CA ALA A 536 -3.19 -25.15 -23.12
C ALA A 536 -1.76 -25.73 -23.07
N ALA A 537 -1.54 -26.92 -23.66
CA ALA A 537 -0.22 -27.53 -23.79
C ALA A 537 0.68 -26.84 -24.84
N LYS A 538 0.12 -26.05 -25.77
CA LYS A 538 0.87 -25.29 -26.79
C LYS A 538 1.34 -23.89 -26.33
N LYS A 539 0.94 -23.40 -25.14
CA LYS A 539 1.55 -22.19 -24.58
C LYS A 539 2.90 -22.57 -23.96
N PRO A 540 4.02 -21.89 -24.31
CA PRO A 540 5.28 -22.14 -23.64
C PRO A 540 5.07 -21.96 -22.14
N LYS A 541 5.37 -23.01 -21.35
CA LYS A 541 5.33 -22.94 -19.89
C LYS A 541 6.16 -21.70 -19.49
N PRO A 542 5.65 -20.81 -18.61
CA PRO A 542 6.44 -19.68 -18.15
C PRO A 542 7.77 -20.22 -17.60
N LYS A 543 8.89 -19.64 -18.03
CA LYS A 543 10.21 -20.03 -17.53
C LYS A 543 10.15 -20.06 -16.00
N PRO A 544 10.67 -21.11 -15.34
CA PRO A 544 10.65 -21.18 -13.88
C PRO A 544 11.33 -19.93 -13.31
N ARG A 545 10.69 -19.31 -12.32
CA ARG A 545 11.28 -18.14 -11.64
C ARG A 545 12.62 -18.55 -11.01
N PRO A 546 13.66 -17.72 -11.13
CA PRO A 546 14.94 -17.98 -10.47
C PRO A 546 14.75 -18.08 -8.95
N SER A 547 15.61 -18.84 -8.28
CA SER A 547 15.60 -18.92 -6.82
C SER A 547 16.02 -17.58 -6.20
N ALA A 548 15.71 -17.36 -4.92
CA ALA A 548 16.15 -16.16 -4.20
C ALA A 548 17.69 -16.03 -4.21
N ALA A 549 18.42 -17.14 -4.08
CA ALA A 549 19.87 -17.17 -4.15
C ALA A 549 20.39 -16.78 -5.55
N THR A 550 19.75 -17.26 -6.62
CA THR A 550 20.08 -16.86 -8.00
C THR A 550 19.87 -15.37 -8.21
N VAL A 551 18.75 -14.82 -7.73
CA VAL A 551 18.44 -13.39 -7.83
C VAL A 551 19.48 -12.57 -7.06
N LEU A 552 19.84 -12.98 -5.84
CA LEU A 552 20.84 -12.31 -5.03
C LEU A 552 22.22 -12.31 -5.72
N ARG A 553 22.69 -13.46 -6.20
CA ARG A 553 23.95 -13.58 -6.97
C ARG A 553 23.97 -12.63 -8.18
N GLN A 554 22.89 -12.65 -8.97
CA GLN A 554 22.77 -11.77 -10.14
C GLN A 554 22.79 -10.28 -9.76
N ASN A 555 22.19 -9.91 -8.63
CA ASN A 555 22.23 -8.53 -8.15
C ASN A 555 23.64 -8.12 -7.70
N ILE A 556 24.40 -9.02 -7.05
CA ILE A 556 25.78 -8.77 -6.64
C ILE A 556 26.69 -8.60 -7.87
N GLU A 557 26.60 -9.49 -8.86
CA GLU A 557 27.40 -9.38 -10.10
C GLU A 557 27.10 -8.10 -10.88
N LYS A 558 25.84 -7.62 -10.83
CA LYS A 558 25.46 -6.32 -11.40
C LYS A 558 25.97 -5.14 -10.59
N ALA A 559 26.11 -5.29 -9.27
CA ALA A 559 26.67 -4.26 -8.41
C ALA A 559 28.16 -4.08 -8.70
N ILE A 560 28.93 -5.17 -8.70
CA ILE A 560 30.35 -5.18 -9.04
C ILE A 560 30.57 -4.58 -10.44
N ALA A 561 29.84 -5.07 -11.45
CA ALA A 561 29.96 -4.55 -12.81
C ALA A 561 29.57 -3.07 -12.96
N ALA A 562 28.72 -2.53 -12.07
CA ALA A 562 28.42 -1.10 -12.07
C ALA A 562 29.64 -0.32 -11.55
N ILE A 563 30.19 -0.73 -10.40
CA ILE A 563 31.34 -0.09 -9.75
C ILE A 563 32.55 -0.11 -10.70
N ASP A 564 32.94 -1.28 -11.20
CA ASP A 564 34.05 -1.43 -12.15
C ASP A 564 33.81 -0.59 -13.41
N GLY A 565 32.56 -0.51 -13.87
CA GLY A 565 32.20 0.25 -15.07
C GLY A 565 32.36 1.76 -14.88
N HIS A 566 32.10 2.27 -13.68
CA HIS A 566 32.30 3.67 -13.32
C HIS A 566 33.78 3.98 -13.02
N GLN A 567 34.57 3.04 -12.47
CA GLN A 567 36.03 3.20 -12.40
C GLN A 567 36.66 3.31 -13.78
N ALA A 568 36.30 2.41 -14.70
CA ALA A 568 36.77 2.48 -16.09
C ALA A 568 36.36 3.80 -16.77
N LEU A 569 35.18 4.34 -16.43
CA LEU A 569 34.73 5.63 -16.93
C LEU A 569 35.62 6.78 -16.42
N ALA A 570 35.96 6.78 -15.13
CA ALA A 570 36.86 7.76 -14.52
C ALA A 570 38.28 7.69 -15.12
N GLU A 571 38.76 6.49 -15.43
CA GLU A 571 40.04 6.23 -16.11
C GLU A 571 40.01 6.52 -17.61
N ARG A 572 38.85 6.91 -18.16
CA ARG A 572 38.60 7.14 -19.60
C ARG A 572 38.76 5.89 -20.48
N ASP A 573 38.71 4.69 -19.91
CA ASP A 573 38.53 3.44 -20.66
C ASP A 573 37.04 3.24 -20.99
N TYR A 574 36.57 4.01 -21.98
CA TYR A 574 35.16 3.99 -22.38
C TYR A 574 34.71 2.65 -22.95
N ALA A 575 35.62 1.85 -23.53
CA ALA A 575 35.30 0.54 -24.07
C ALA A 575 34.99 -0.47 -22.94
N ALA A 576 35.81 -0.49 -21.89
CA ALA A 576 35.56 -1.28 -20.70
C ALA A 576 34.30 -0.79 -19.95
N ALA A 577 34.18 0.52 -19.75
CA ALA A 577 33.03 1.14 -19.09
C ALA A 577 31.71 0.74 -19.77
N LEU A 578 31.61 0.89 -21.09
CA LEU A 578 30.40 0.56 -21.85
C LEU A 578 30.02 -0.93 -21.74
N ARG A 579 31.00 -1.83 -21.78
CA ARG A 579 30.77 -3.28 -21.61
C ARG A 579 30.27 -3.61 -20.21
N LEU A 580 30.90 -3.05 -19.19
CA LEU A 580 30.59 -3.31 -17.78
C LEU A 580 29.24 -2.72 -17.36
N LEU A 581 28.94 -1.48 -17.76
CA LEU A 581 27.65 -0.84 -17.48
C LEU A 581 26.48 -1.55 -18.21
N ARG A 582 26.70 -2.08 -19.41
CA ARG A 582 25.71 -2.96 -20.08
C ARG A 582 25.46 -4.24 -19.25
N LYS A 583 26.51 -4.86 -18.72
CA LYS A 583 26.41 -6.03 -17.82
C LYS A 583 25.68 -5.68 -16.52
N ALA A 584 25.90 -4.48 -15.97
CA ALA A 584 25.22 -3.93 -14.79
C ALA A 584 23.73 -3.63 -15.00
N SER A 585 23.25 -3.70 -16.26
CA SER A 585 21.90 -3.29 -16.67
C SER A 585 21.65 -1.80 -16.39
N GLU A 586 22.64 -0.96 -16.69
CA GLU A 586 22.56 0.48 -16.46
C GLU A 586 21.47 1.17 -17.29
N ASP A 587 20.96 2.31 -16.82
CA ASP A 587 19.92 3.05 -17.54
C ASP A 587 20.41 3.56 -18.90
N ALA A 588 19.49 3.70 -19.86
CA ALA A 588 19.86 4.02 -21.25
C ALA A 588 20.49 5.41 -21.40
N VAL A 589 20.13 6.38 -20.54
CA VAL A 589 20.66 7.76 -20.61
C VAL A 589 22.16 7.81 -20.30
N PRO A 590 22.63 7.35 -19.11
CA PRO A 590 24.07 7.32 -18.83
C PRO A 590 24.84 6.41 -19.81
N LEU A 591 24.27 5.27 -20.24
CA LEU A 591 24.89 4.42 -21.25
C LEU A 591 25.11 5.15 -22.59
N ALA A 592 24.14 5.93 -23.05
CA ALA A 592 24.27 6.69 -24.28
C ALA A 592 25.36 7.77 -24.18
N ARG A 593 25.52 8.39 -23.01
CA ARG A 593 26.60 9.35 -22.76
C ARG A 593 27.98 8.68 -22.83
N VAL A 594 28.16 7.54 -22.17
CA VAL A 594 29.43 6.77 -22.25
C VAL A 594 29.73 6.32 -23.68
N GLN A 595 28.69 5.92 -24.42
CA GLN A 595 28.82 5.57 -25.84
C GLN A 595 29.22 6.78 -26.72
N ALA A 596 28.76 7.99 -26.39
CA ALA A 596 29.23 9.20 -27.07
C ALA A 596 30.69 9.48 -26.75
N LEU A 597 31.09 9.40 -25.48
CA LEU A 597 32.48 9.60 -25.05
C LEU A 597 33.45 8.58 -25.67
N SER A 598 32.98 7.36 -25.98
CA SER A 598 33.76 6.35 -26.69
C SER A 598 33.93 6.63 -28.19
N GLY A 599 33.37 7.73 -28.72
CA GLY A 599 33.37 8.09 -30.14
C GLY A 599 32.24 7.48 -30.98
N ASP A 600 31.38 6.62 -30.42
CA ASP A 600 30.20 6.09 -31.13
C ASP A 600 29.02 7.06 -31.03
N HIS A 601 29.18 8.23 -31.64
CA HIS A 601 28.19 9.30 -31.64
C HIS A 601 26.87 8.87 -32.29
N ALA A 602 26.92 8.15 -33.41
CA ALA A 602 25.73 7.69 -34.12
C ALA A 602 24.90 6.72 -33.27
N GLY A 603 25.56 5.78 -32.58
CA GLY A 603 24.92 4.86 -31.65
C GLY A 603 24.33 5.57 -30.44
N ALA A 604 25.05 6.54 -29.86
CA ALA A 604 24.61 7.33 -28.72
C ALA A 604 23.37 8.19 -29.03
N ILE A 605 23.36 8.88 -30.18
CA ILE A 605 22.21 9.65 -30.66
C ILE A 605 20.99 8.73 -30.81
N LYS A 606 21.16 7.60 -31.51
CA LYS A 606 20.08 6.62 -31.72
C LYS A 606 19.54 6.05 -30.41
N ALA A 607 20.40 5.75 -29.45
CA ALA A 607 20.02 5.23 -28.13
C ALA A 607 19.16 6.26 -27.37
N THR A 608 19.61 7.52 -27.35
CA THR A 608 18.90 8.62 -26.68
C THR A 608 17.55 8.90 -27.33
N GLU A 609 17.48 8.94 -28.65
CA GLU A 609 16.22 9.12 -29.38
C GLU A 609 15.25 7.96 -29.14
N THR A 610 15.75 6.73 -29.11
CA THR A 610 14.94 5.54 -28.82
C THR A 610 14.35 5.61 -27.40
N PHE A 611 15.13 6.04 -26.42
CA PHE A 611 14.63 6.25 -25.05
C PHE A 611 13.51 7.29 -25.03
N MET A 612 13.73 8.42 -25.72
CA MET A 612 12.80 9.55 -25.77
C MET A 612 11.49 9.23 -26.51
N LYS A 613 11.47 8.32 -27.50
CA LYS A 613 10.23 7.91 -28.20
C LYS A 613 9.11 7.48 -27.23
N SER A 614 9.47 6.78 -26.15
CA SER A 614 8.50 6.31 -25.15
C SER A 614 8.30 7.27 -23.97
N ARG A 615 9.20 8.25 -23.83
CA ARG A 615 9.37 9.12 -22.66
C ARG A 615 9.79 10.55 -23.10
N PRO A 616 9.04 11.21 -24.00
CA PRO A 616 9.36 12.58 -24.41
C PRO A 616 9.19 13.54 -23.23
N ASN A 617 9.73 14.74 -23.31
CA ASN A 617 9.54 15.82 -22.32
C ASN A 617 10.13 15.54 -20.93
N ARG A 618 11.04 14.57 -20.78
CA ARG A 618 11.83 14.41 -19.56
C ARG A 618 13.09 15.24 -19.65
N THR A 619 13.25 16.19 -18.75
CA THR A 619 14.30 17.22 -18.85
C THR A 619 15.70 16.63 -18.79
N ARG A 620 15.96 15.62 -17.95
CA ARG A 620 17.25 14.92 -17.93
C ARG A 620 17.61 14.25 -19.26
N ALA A 621 16.65 13.62 -19.93
CA ALA A 621 16.91 12.95 -21.21
C ALA A 621 17.08 13.96 -22.34
N LEU A 622 16.35 15.08 -22.30
CA LEU A 622 16.51 16.20 -23.21
C LEU A 622 17.89 16.85 -23.04
N ALA A 623 18.35 17.07 -21.80
CA ALA A 623 19.69 17.56 -21.49
C ALA A 623 20.78 16.63 -22.04
N ALA A 624 20.67 15.32 -21.79
CA ALA A 624 21.60 14.35 -22.35
C ALA A 624 21.64 14.38 -23.89
N LYS A 625 20.50 14.60 -24.56
CA LYS A 625 20.47 14.74 -26.03
C LYS A 625 21.26 15.96 -26.50
N VAL A 626 21.14 17.09 -25.80
CA VAL A 626 21.91 18.31 -26.11
C VAL A 626 23.41 18.04 -25.98
N GLU A 627 23.83 17.47 -24.85
CA GLU A 627 25.24 17.11 -24.58
C GLU A 627 25.79 16.17 -25.67
N ILE A 628 25.06 15.09 -25.98
CA ILE A 628 25.51 14.08 -26.96
C ILE A 628 25.62 14.66 -28.38
N LEU A 629 24.67 15.51 -28.80
CA LEU A 629 24.75 16.17 -30.11
C LEU A 629 25.91 17.15 -30.18
N TRP A 630 26.21 17.83 -29.07
CA TRP A 630 27.35 18.73 -28.98
C TRP A 630 28.68 17.98 -29.07
N LEU A 631 28.83 16.87 -28.33
CA LEU A 631 29.99 15.97 -28.42
C LEU A 631 30.18 15.40 -29.83
N ALA A 632 29.08 15.24 -30.57
CA ALA A 632 29.08 14.77 -31.96
C ALA A 632 29.41 15.85 -33.01
N ASP A 633 29.79 17.06 -32.58
CA ASP A 633 30.03 18.24 -33.43
C ASP A 633 28.82 18.65 -34.30
N LYS A 634 27.60 18.29 -33.87
CA LYS A 634 26.34 18.63 -34.53
C LYS A 634 25.71 19.87 -33.91
N LYS A 635 26.43 21.00 -33.96
CA LYS A 635 26.06 22.25 -33.24
C LYS A 635 24.63 22.73 -33.54
N ASP A 636 24.20 22.71 -34.80
CA ASP A 636 22.84 23.14 -35.18
C ASP A 636 21.74 22.22 -34.63
N GLU A 637 21.99 20.91 -34.62
CA GLU A 637 21.06 19.94 -34.04
C GLU A 637 21.03 20.08 -32.52
N ALA A 638 22.18 20.31 -31.88
CA ALA A 638 22.28 20.57 -30.45
C ALA A 638 21.51 21.84 -30.06
N ALA A 639 21.62 22.93 -30.82
CA ALA A 639 20.85 24.15 -30.61
C ALA A 639 19.33 23.91 -30.72
N LYS A 640 18.89 23.11 -31.70
CA LYS A 640 17.48 22.71 -31.84
C LYS A 640 17.02 21.85 -30.65
N ALA A 641 17.85 20.90 -30.19
CA ALA A 641 17.56 20.10 -29.01
C ALA A 641 17.51 20.94 -27.73
N PHE A 642 18.36 21.97 -27.62
CA PHE A 642 18.37 22.90 -26.49
C PHE A 642 17.06 23.68 -26.44
N LYS A 643 16.59 24.23 -27.58
CA LYS A 643 15.27 24.87 -27.67
C LYS A 643 14.13 23.91 -27.27
N ALA A 644 14.24 22.63 -27.59
CA ALA A 644 13.26 21.62 -27.16
C ALA A 644 13.32 21.35 -25.64
N LEU A 645 14.52 21.35 -25.03
CA LEU A 645 14.69 21.29 -23.58
C LEU A 645 14.05 22.51 -22.91
N GLN A 646 14.25 23.72 -23.44
CA GLN A 646 13.66 24.95 -22.90
C GLN A 646 12.14 24.84 -22.81
N LYS A 647 11.45 24.29 -23.83
CA LYS A 647 9.98 24.10 -23.76
C LYS A 647 9.47 23.28 -22.57
N SER A 648 10.33 22.51 -21.90
CA SER A 648 9.98 21.73 -20.70
C SER A 648 10.76 22.16 -19.45
N SER A 649 11.45 23.32 -19.49
CA SER A 649 12.42 23.71 -18.46
C SER A 649 11.87 24.60 -17.35
N SER A 650 10.61 25.03 -17.41
CA SER A 650 10.02 25.98 -16.45
C SER A 650 10.02 25.55 -14.98
N GLN A 651 10.35 24.29 -14.71
CA GLN A 651 10.46 23.71 -13.37
C GLN A 651 11.87 23.13 -13.11
N VAL A 652 12.81 23.25 -14.04
CA VAL A 652 14.16 22.72 -13.86
C VAL A 652 14.87 23.52 -12.77
N GLN A 653 15.40 22.81 -11.79
CA GLN A 653 16.33 23.39 -10.81
C GLN A 653 17.76 23.16 -11.34
N LEU A 654 18.45 24.26 -11.68
CA LEU A 654 19.86 24.22 -12.14
C LEU A 654 20.79 23.80 -10.98
N GLY A 655 22.08 23.57 -11.28
CA GLY A 655 23.09 23.19 -10.28
C GLY A 655 23.21 21.68 -10.00
N ALA A 656 22.53 20.84 -10.77
CA ALA A 656 22.88 19.41 -10.83
C ALA A 656 23.88 19.19 -11.98
N PRO A 657 24.86 18.26 -11.82
CA PRO A 657 25.88 17.98 -12.84
C PRO A 657 25.30 17.74 -14.25
N VAL A 658 24.14 17.09 -14.34
CA VAL A 658 23.46 16.82 -15.62
C VAL A 658 23.02 18.08 -16.38
N TYR A 659 22.79 19.19 -15.68
CA TYR A 659 22.44 20.48 -16.27
C TYR A 659 23.65 21.39 -16.40
N ASP A 660 24.60 21.32 -15.45
CA ASP A 660 25.81 22.16 -15.47
C ASP A 660 26.70 21.86 -16.68
N ARG A 661 26.68 20.61 -17.19
CA ARG A 661 27.34 20.25 -18.46
C ARG A 661 26.82 21.02 -19.66
N LEU A 662 25.62 21.61 -19.59
CA LEU A 662 25.07 22.43 -20.66
C LEU A 662 25.54 23.87 -20.60
N THR A 663 26.18 24.32 -19.52
CA THR A 663 26.62 25.71 -19.33
C THR A 663 27.51 26.22 -20.48
N PRO A 664 28.55 25.50 -20.93
CA PRO A 664 29.36 25.95 -22.07
C PRO A 664 28.57 26.05 -23.37
N ILE A 665 27.60 25.14 -23.56
CA ILE A 665 26.71 25.11 -24.73
C ILE A 665 25.78 26.33 -24.70
N ALA A 666 25.18 26.63 -23.54
CA ALA A 666 24.33 27.78 -23.35
C ALA A 666 25.08 29.10 -23.62
N GLN A 667 26.34 29.21 -23.15
CA GLN A 667 27.21 30.36 -23.39
C GLN A 667 27.49 30.56 -24.89
N GLU A 668 27.85 29.51 -25.63
CA GLU A 668 28.07 29.61 -27.09
C GLU A 668 26.78 29.99 -27.82
N LEU A 669 25.64 29.47 -27.37
CA LEU A 669 24.32 29.84 -27.89
C LEU A 669 23.83 31.22 -27.43
N LYS A 670 24.64 31.96 -26.66
CA LYS A 670 24.33 33.29 -26.12
C LYS A 670 23.05 33.33 -25.29
N LEU A 671 22.78 32.26 -24.54
CA LEU A 671 21.66 32.17 -23.61
C LEU A 671 22.05 32.77 -22.24
N PRO A 672 21.08 33.30 -21.47
CA PRO A 672 21.31 33.68 -20.07
C PRO A 672 21.79 32.49 -19.22
N ALA A 673 22.44 32.79 -18.09
CA ALA A 673 22.91 31.78 -17.14
C ALA A 673 21.76 30.88 -16.65
N ASP A 674 20.62 31.49 -16.32
CA ASP A 674 19.35 30.77 -16.22
C ASP A 674 18.71 30.68 -17.60
N TRP A 675 18.95 29.56 -18.29
CA TRP A 675 18.39 29.28 -19.61
C TRP A 675 16.95 28.74 -19.55
N THR A 676 16.33 28.63 -18.38
CA THR A 676 14.95 28.16 -18.26
C THR A 676 13.97 29.17 -18.83
N VAL A 677 12.76 28.71 -19.19
CA VAL A 677 11.70 29.58 -19.72
C VAL A 677 10.42 29.39 -18.91
N ALA A 678 9.63 30.45 -18.79
CA ALA A 678 8.37 30.42 -18.07
C ALA A 678 7.41 29.36 -18.63
N ALA A 679 6.58 28.79 -17.75
CA ALA A 679 5.62 27.77 -18.15
C ALA A 679 4.45 28.39 -18.92
N GLU A 680 4.11 27.82 -20.07
CA GLU A 680 2.83 28.08 -20.71
C GLU A 680 1.76 27.21 -20.06
N THR A 681 0.71 27.84 -19.52
CA THR A 681 -0.37 27.13 -18.84
C THR A 681 -1.38 26.65 -19.89
N ALA A 682 -1.59 25.34 -19.99
CA ALA A 682 -2.57 24.77 -20.89
C ALA A 682 -4.00 25.12 -20.46
N GLY A 683 -4.88 25.47 -21.41
CA GLY A 683 -6.27 25.86 -21.12
C GLY A 683 -7.20 24.72 -20.66
N ASP A 684 -6.75 23.47 -20.69
CA ASP A 684 -7.54 22.26 -20.43
C ASP A 684 -7.26 21.62 -19.06
N ILE A 685 -6.72 22.40 -18.11
CA ILE A 685 -6.28 21.90 -16.79
C ILE A 685 -7.24 22.21 -15.64
N GLY A 686 -8.34 22.92 -15.92
CA GLY A 686 -9.28 23.41 -14.92
C GLY A 686 -8.69 24.51 -14.04
N LYS A 687 -9.37 24.83 -12.94
CA LYS A 687 -8.88 25.78 -11.94
C LYS A 687 -7.84 25.12 -11.04
N ARG A 688 -6.66 25.72 -10.96
CA ARG A 688 -5.57 25.33 -10.07
C ARG A 688 -5.39 26.40 -9.01
N PRO A 689 -5.75 26.16 -7.74
CA PRO A 689 -5.43 27.09 -6.66
C PRO A 689 -3.91 27.17 -6.46
N ASP A 690 -3.47 28.17 -5.70
CA ASP A 690 -2.12 28.12 -5.14
C ASP A 690 -1.96 26.84 -4.31
N LEU A 691 -0.83 26.14 -4.48
CA LEU A 691 -0.56 24.89 -3.79
C LEU A 691 -0.46 25.08 -2.27
N ASP A 692 0.01 26.23 -1.80
CA ASP A 692 0.15 26.50 -0.37
C ASP A 692 -1.21 26.60 0.34
N VAL A 693 -2.28 26.94 -0.38
CA VAL A 693 -3.66 26.93 0.15
C VAL A 693 -4.15 25.51 0.44
N LEU A 694 -3.61 24.49 -0.23
CA LEU A 694 -3.99 23.09 -0.03
C LEU A 694 -3.30 22.44 1.18
N GLY A 695 -2.17 22.99 1.61
CA GLY A 695 -1.37 22.46 2.70
C GLY A 695 0.13 22.57 2.44
N PRO A 696 0.97 22.26 3.46
CA PRO A 696 2.40 22.37 3.30
C PRO A 696 2.98 21.25 2.45
N PHE A 697 4.11 21.53 1.82
CA PHE A 697 4.84 20.57 0.98
C PHE A 697 5.27 19.30 1.74
N ARG A 698 5.42 19.37 3.07
CA ARG A 698 5.85 18.24 3.92
C ARG A 698 4.94 18.10 5.12
N TRP A 699 4.70 16.85 5.52
CA TRP A 699 4.13 16.56 6.83
C TRP A 699 5.13 16.93 7.94
N GLN A 700 4.62 17.45 9.05
CA GLN A 700 5.41 17.78 10.22
C GLN A 700 4.78 17.22 11.51
N PRO A 701 5.60 16.87 12.52
CA PRO A 701 5.11 16.46 13.84
C PRO A 701 4.27 17.52 14.56
N MET A 702 3.20 17.09 15.22
CA MET A 702 2.26 17.98 15.92
C MET A 702 2.75 18.37 17.32
N SER A 703 2.33 19.53 17.81
CA SER A 703 2.56 19.94 19.21
C SER A 703 1.71 19.13 20.17
N ALA A 704 2.33 18.56 21.21
CA ALA A 704 1.64 17.81 22.25
C ALA A 704 0.76 18.73 23.14
N PRO A 705 -0.52 18.41 23.39
CA PRO A 705 -1.37 19.13 24.33
C PRO A 705 -0.70 19.24 25.70
N ALA A 706 -0.73 20.43 26.29
CA ALA A 706 -0.21 20.63 27.63
C ALA A 706 -1.12 19.96 28.67
N TRP A 707 -0.51 19.47 29.74
CA TRP A 707 -1.22 18.90 30.89
C TRP A 707 -0.47 19.15 32.18
N SER A 708 -1.22 19.10 33.28
CA SER A 708 -0.76 19.18 34.66
C SER A 708 -1.58 18.21 35.50
N LEU A 709 -1.01 17.05 35.82
CA LEU A 709 -1.69 15.96 36.52
C LEU A 709 -0.98 15.64 37.83
N LYS A 710 -1.68 15.02 38.77
CA LYS A 710 -1.13 14.64 40.08
C LYS A 710 -0.84 13.15 40.16
N ASP A 711 0.20 12.78 40.89
CA ASP A 711 0.49 11.39 41.26
C ASP A 711 -0.20 10.98 42.58
N HIS A 712 -0.02 9.71 42.98
CA HIS A 712 -0.56 9.14 44.23
C HIS A 712 -0.08 9.83 45.52
N LYS A 713 0.94 10.72 45.44
CA LYS A 713 1.44 11.54 46.56
C LYS A 713 0.95 12.99 46.46
N ASN A 714 -0.03 13.27 45.61
CA ASN A 714 -0.50 14.62 45.28
C ASN A 714 0.57 15.53 44.65
N LYS A 715 1.71 15.00 44.21
CA LYS A 715 2.73 15.80 43.53
C LYS A 715 2.30 16.08 42.09
N SER A 716 2.39 17.34 41.68
CA SER A 716 2.08 17.77 40.32
C SER A 716 3.22 17.43 39.35
N HIS A 717 2.84 16.91 38.18
CA HIS A 717 3.69 16.66 37.03
C HIS A 717 3.09 17.38 35.83
N THR A 718 3.93 18.05 35.04
CA THR A 718 3.48 18.79 33.86
C THR A 718 4.23 18.36 32.61
N LEU A 719 3.62 18.46 31.43
CA LEU A 719 4.37 18.23 30.19
C LEU A 719 5.56 19.20 30.05
N LYS A 720 5.41 20.43 30.56
CA LYS A 720 6.44 21.49 30.49
C LYS A 720 7.73 21.10 31.21
N GLN A 721 7.68 20.23 32.23
CA GLN A 721 8.89 19.76 32.93
C GLN A 721 9.83 18.92 32.05
N PHE A 722 9.33 18.43 30.91
CA PHE A 722 10.11 17.68 29.93
C PHE A 722 10.66 18.58 28.81
N ARG A 723 10.52 19.91 28.87
CA ARG A 723 11.18 20.77 27.88
C ARG A 723 12.70 20.56 27.92
N GLY A 724 13.31 20.42 26.74
CA GLY A 724 14.71 20.06 26.59
C GLY A 724 15.03 18.56 26.70
N LYS A 725 14.08 17.71 27.10
CA LYS A 725 14.27 16.25 27.19
C LYS A 725 13.10 15.43 26.64
N PRO A 726 13.35 14.41 25.80
CA PRO A 726 12.27 13.58 25.28
C PRO A 726 11.60 12.75 26.38
N VAL A 727 10.32 12.42 26.19
CA VAL A 727 9.53 11.63 27.13
C VAL A 727 8.63 10.62 26.39
N ILE A 728 8.59 9.39 26.90
CA ILE A 728 7.54 8.41 26.56
C ILE A 728 6.35 8.63 27.48
N VAL A 729 5.17 8.81 26.89
CA VAL A 729 3.90 8.92 27.63
C VAL A 729 3.04 7.70 27.31
N ILE A 730 2.67 6.94 28.35
CA ILE A 730 1.82 5.75 28.23
C ILE A 730 0.44 6.07 28.82
N PHE A 731 -0.61 5.91 28.03
CA PHE A 731 -2.00 6.02 28.45
C PHE A 731 -2.52 4.61 28.74
N TYR A 732 -2.91 4.36 30.00
CA TYR A 732 -3.39 3.04 30.45
C TYR A 732 -4.72 3.17 31.21
N LEU A 733 -5.54 2.14 31.13
CA LEU A 733 -6.95 2.15 31.51
C LEU A 733 -7.21 1.80 32.99
N GLY A 734 -6.25 2.12 33.86
CA GLY A 734 -6.39 1.91 35.30
C GLY A 734 -6.11 0.50 35.82
N HIS A 735 -6.28 0.32 37.13
CA HIS A 735 -5.87 -0.89 37.87
C HIS A 735 -6.67 -2.15 37.51
N GLY A 736 -7.92 -2.01 37.03
CA GLY A 736 -8.77 -3.11 36.58
C GLY A 736 -8.42 -3.66 35.20
N CYS A 737 -7.55 -2.99 34.46
CA CYS A 737 -7.15 -3.39 33.11
C CYS A 737 -5.96 -4.38 33.14
N LEU A 738 -6.23 -5.68 32.96
CA LEU A 738 -5.19 -6.71 32.96
C LEU A 738 -4.09 -6.45 31.91
N HIS A 739 -4.48 -6.09 30.68
CA HIS A 739 -3.54 -5.81 29.60
C HIS A 739 -2.67 -4.57 29.86
N CYS A 740 -3.18 -3.61 30.64
CA CYS A 740 -2.41 -2.45 31.07
C CYS A 740 -1.31 -2.84 32.06
N ALA A 741 -1.61 -3.72 33.01
CA ALA A 741 -0.61 -4.26 33.92
C ALA A 741 0.50 -5.02 33.15
N GLU A 742 0.14 -5.80 32.13
CA GLU A 742 1.09 -6.46 31.24
C GLU A 742 1.98 -5.46 30.49
N GLN A 743 1.39 -4.38 29.95
CA GLN A 743 2.16 -3.33 29.26
C GLN A 743 3.17 -2.66 30.19
N LEU A 744 2.74 -2.26 31.39
CA LEU A 744 3.62 -1.65 32.39
C LEU A 744 4.74 -2.62 32.80
N ALA A 745 4.44 -3.91 32.97
CA ALA A 745 5.42 -4.97 33.21
C ALA A 745 6.44 -5.14 32.07
N ALA A 746 6.05 -4.95 30.82
CA ALA A 746 6.97 -4.98 29.68
C ALA A 746 7.87 -3.73 29.63
N PHE A 747 7.34 -2.54 29.92
CA PHE A 747 8.08 -1.27 29.83
C PHE A 747 8.99 -0.98 31.03
N ALA A 748 8.61 -1.41 32.23
CA ALA A 748 9.37 -1.16 33.45
C ALA A 748 10.84 -1.65 33.41
N PRO A 749 11.20 -2.87 32.96
CA PRO A 749 12.59 -3.29 32.86
C PRO A 749 13.38 -2.47 31.83
N MET A 750 12.69 -1.83 30.88
CA MET A 750 13.27 -0.98 29.84
C MET A 750 13.51 0.46 30.30
N ALA A 751 12.92 0.90 31.43
CA ALA A 751 13.02 2.27 31.92
C ALA A 751 14.47 2.76 32.11
N LYS A 752 15.37 1.88 32.58
CA LYS A 752 16.80 2.20 32.69
C LYS A 752 17.44 2.49 31.33
N LYS A 753 17.08 1.72 30.30
CA LYS A 753 17.61 1.91 28.93
C LYS A 753 17.06 3.18 28.28
N PHE A 754 15.79 3.50 28.49
CA PHE A 754 15.21 4.79 28.07
C PHE A 754 15.93 5.96 28.74
N LYS A 755 16.12 5.91 30.06
CA LYS A 755 16.85 6.93 30.80
C LYS A 755 18.30 7.09 30.33
N GLN A 756 19.00 5.99 30.05
CA GLN A 756 20.35 6.01 29.47
C GLN A 756 20.38 6.63 28.07
N ALA A 757 19.30 6.52 27.30
CA ALA A 757 19.13 7.21 26.03
C ALA A 757 18.65 8.68 26.18
N GLY A 758 18.57 9.20 27.42
CA GLY A 758 18.08 10.55 27.70
C GLY A 758 16.56 10.73 27.58
N ILE A 759 15.81 9.63 27.56
CA ILE A 759 14.35 9.61 27.39
C ILE A 759 13.70 9.31 28.73
N GLU A 760 12.87 10.24 29.22
CA GLU A 760 12.06 10.06 30.42
C GLU A 760 10.82 9.20 30.13
N MET A 761 10.19 8.69 31.17
CA MET A 761 8.94 7.93 31.04
C MET A 761 7.92 8.42 32.07
N ILE A 762 6.64 8.42 31.67
CA ILE A 762 5.51 8.68 32.55
C ILE A 762 4.27 7.94 32.04
N ALA A 763 3.42 7.48 32.95
CA ALA A 763 2.13 6.86 32.61
C ALA A 763 0.95 7.68 33.18
N ILE A 764 -0.08 7.85 32.35
CA ILE A 764 -1.33 8.56 32.65
C ILE A 764 -2.45 7.52 32.76
N SER A 765 -3.09 7.49 33.93
CA SER A 765 -4.17 6.56 34.27
C SER A 765 -5.54 7.20 34.16
N THR A 766 -6.55 6.37 33.89
CA THR A 766 -7.96 6.72 34.10
C THR A 766 -8.37 6.65 35.58
N ASP A 767 -7.56 6.04 36.45
CA ASP A 767 -7.83 5.92 37.89
C ASP A 767 -7.84 7.29 38.59
N PRO A 768 -8.72 7.51 39.58
CA PRO A 768 -8.57 8.55 40.61
C PRO A 768 -7.21 8.49 41.33
N ILE A 769 -6.80 9.61 41.92
CA ILE A 769 -5.51 9.74 42.64
C ILE A 769 -5.38 8.68 43.74
N ASP A 770 -6.47 8.41 44.47
CA ASP A 770 -6.47 7.47 45.59
C ASP A 770 -6.31 6.00 45.12
N ASP A 771 -6.79 5.70 43.92
CA ASP A 771 -6.76 4.36 43.31
C ASP A 771 -5.45 4.07 42.57
N LEU A 772 -4.66 5.11 42.24
CA LEU A 772 -3.32 4.93 41.66
C LEU A 772 -2.41 4.04 42.52
N LYS A 773 -2.62 4.02 43.84
CA LYS A 773 -1.87 3.14 44.75
C LYS A 773 -2.12 1.67 44.42
N GLN A 774 -3.36 1.30 44.11
CA GLN A 774 -3.70 -0.06 43.71
C GLN A 774 -3.03 -0.44 42.39
N SER A 775 -2.95 0.49 41.42
CA SER A 775 -2.17 0.29 40.20
C SER A 775 -0.67 0.04 40.48
N ILE A 776 -0.10 0.68 41.50
CA ILE A 776 1.29 0.45 41.93
C ILE A 776 1.45 -0.89 42.64
N GLU A 777 0.48 -1.27 43.49
CA GLU A 777 0.49 -2.53 44.23
C GLU A 777 0.26 -3.75 43.32
N ASN A 778 -0.63 -3.63 42.33
CA ASN A 778 -0.89 -4.65 41.31
C ASN A 778 0.33 -4.89 40.41
N TYR A 779 1.21 -3.90 40.28
CA TYR A 779 2.48 -4.07 39.62
C TYR A 779 3.44 -4.86 40.52
N LYS A 780 3.83 -6.06 40.10
CA LYS A 780 4.72 -6.98 40.84
C LYS A 780 6.18 -6.49 40.88
N GLY A 781 6.43 -5.32 41.48
CA GLY A 781 7.76 -4.71 41.64
C GLY A 781 7.72 -3.23 42.04
N LYS A 782 8.86 -2.55 42.01
CA LYS A 782 8.90 -1.08 42.20
C LYS A 782 8.69 -0.39 40.85
N MET A 783 7.61 0.38 40.71
CA MET A 783 7.32 1.14 39.50
C MET A 783 8.45 2.16 39.23
N PRO A 784 9.16 2.08 38.08
CA PRO A 784 10.38 2.86 37.85
C PRO A 784 10.14 4.26 37.27
N PHE A 785 8.89 4.62 36.96
CA PHE A 785 8.49 5.92 36.43
C PHE A 785 7.19 6.41 37.09
N PRO A 786 6.89 7.73 37.06
CA PRO A 786 5.69 8.27 37.71
C PRO A 786 4.39 7.78 37.05
N LEU A 787 3.37 7.56 37.89
CA LEU A 787 1.98 7.37 37.48
C LEU A 787 1.16 8.58 37.90
N VAL A 788 0.38 9.15 36.99
CA VAL A 788 -0.48 10.31 37.24
C VAL A 788 -1.93 10.04 36.86
N SER A 789 -2.86 10.71 37.53
CA SER A 789 -4.31 10.51 37.36
C SER A 789 -4.89 11.52 36.38
N ASP A 790 -5.62 11.03 35.38
CA ASP A 790 -6.53 11.78 34.51
C ASP A 790 -7.96 11.23 34.66
N ALA A 791 -8.48 11.20 35.89
CA ALA A 791 -9.81 10.64 36.18
C ALA A 791 -10.98 11.32 35.44
N LYS A 792 -10.78 12.54 34.93
CA LYS A 792 -11.77 13.27 34.10
C LYS A 792 -11.67 12.92 32.61
N LEU A 793 -10.62 12.20 32.20
CA LEU A 793 -10.31 11.81 30.83
C LEU A 793 -10.08 12.99 29.87
N ASP A 794 -9.80 14.19 30.41
CA ASP A 794 -9.59 15.39 29.61
C ASP A 794 -8.32 15.25 28.75
N ILE A 795 -7.28 14.62 29.30
CA ILE A 795 -6.01 14.40 28.61
C ILE A 795 -6.09 13.19 27.68
N PHE A 796 -6.79 12.12 28.06
CA PHE A 796 -7.11 11.00 27.16
C PHE A 796 -7.79 11.50 25.88
N LYS A 797 -8.80 12.38 26.02
CA LYS A 797 -9.49 13.01 24.89
C LYS A 797 -8.58 13.94 24.10
N ALA A 798 -7.80 14.79 24.76
CA ALA A 798 -6.88 15.72 24.10
C ALA A 798 -5.80 15.00 23.26
N TYR A 799 -5.36 13.83 23.70
CA TYR A 799 -4.41 12.97 22.97
C TYR A 799 -5.08 11.99 22.01
N ARG A 800 -6.42 11.97 21.93
CA ARG A 800 -7.20 11.03 21.11
C ARG A 800 -7.00 9.56 21.48
N ALA A 801 -6.52 9.28 22.70
CA ALA A 801 -6.56 7.96 23.31
C ALA A 801 -7.97 7.66 23.84
N PHE A 802 -9.02 8.00 23.08
CA PHE A 802 -10.41 7.91 23.50
C PHE A 802 -11.28 7.63 22.28
N ASP A 803 -12.32 6.82 22.47
CA ASP A 803 -13.39 6.60 21.49
C ASP A 803 -14.57 7.53 21.77
N ASP A 804 -14.73 8.55 20.92
CA ASP A 804 -15.83 9.52 21.03
C ASP A 804 -17.19 8.92 20.64
N PHE A 805 -17.22 7.75 19.99
CA PHE A 805 -18.49 7.11 19.61
C PHE A 805 -19.08 6.30 20.76
N GLU A 806 -18.24 5.70 21.61
CA GLU A 806 -18.68 4.82 22.69
C GLU A 806 -18.36 5.37 24.08
N ASP A 807 -17.68 6.51 24.14
CA ASP A 807 -17.26 7.17 25.38
C ASP A 807 -16.31 6.29 26.22
N VAL A 808 -15.42 5.54 25.53
CA VAL A 808 -14.50 4.55 26.12
C VAL A 808 -13.04 5.01 25.95
N PRO A 809 -12.21 4.98 27.01
CA PRO A 809 -10.78 5.28 26.90
C PRO A 809 -10.03 4.16 26.16
N LEU A 810 -8.98 4.54 25.43
CA LEU A 810 -8.13 3.65 24.63
C LEU A 810 -6.70 3.65 25.16
N HIS A 811 -5.96 2.59 24.84
CA HIS A 811 -4.53 2.54 25.13
C HIS A 811 -3.79 3.49 24.19
N GLY A 812 -2.73 4.10 24.70
CA GLY A 812 -1.89 5.00 23.91
C GLY A 812 -0.43 4.93 24.32
N THR A 813 0.48 5.04 23.37
CA THR A 813 1.92 5.18 23.64
C THR A 813 2.49 6.23 22.72
N TYR A 814 3.19 7.21 23.28
CA TYR A 814 3.67 8.38 22.56
C TYR A 814 5.15 8.64 22.83
N LEU A 815 5.88 9.08 21.80
CA LEU A 815 7.16 9.75 21.96
C LEU A 815 6.96 11.25 21.74
N ILE A 816 7.31 12.05 22.74
CA ILE A 816 7.33 13.51 22.67
C ILE A 816 8.77 13.98 22.77
N ASP A 817 9.22 14.83 21.84
CA ASP A 817 10.59 15.37 21.87
C ASP A 817 10.78 16.51 22.88
N GLY A 818 12.02 16.99 23.05
CA GLY A 818 12.32 18.10 23.97
C GLY A 818 11.69 19.44 23.57
N SER A 819 11.22 19.56 22.33
CA SER A 819 10.44 20.70 21.82
C SER A 819 8.92 20.51 21.98
N GLY A 820 8.48 19.47 22.69
CA GLY A 820 7.07 19.20 22.97
C GLY A 820 6.28 18.79 21.74
N ARG A 821 6.91 18.15 20.75
CA ARG A 821 6.25 17.66 19.53
C ARG A 821 6.15 16.13 19.52
N VAL A 822 4.99 15.60 19.12
CA VAL A 822 4.68 14.17 19.03
C VAL A 822 5.39 13.57 17.81
N ARG A 823 6.44 12.80 18.05
CA ARG A 823 7.27 12.19 17.00
C ARG A 823 6.81 10.79 16.60
N TRP A 824 6.14 10.09 17.51
CA TRP A 824 5.61 8.74 17.28
C TRP A 824 4.40 8.53 18.18
N GLN A 825 3.40 7.80 17.69
CA GLN A 825 2.28 7.34 18.52
C GLN A 825 1.74 5.99 18.03
N ASP A 826 1.20 5.23 18.97
CA ASP A 826 0.28 4.12 18.71
C ASP A 826 -0.94 4.26 19.63
N ILE A 827 -2.14 4.11 19.07
CA ILE A 827 -3.42 4.23 19.76
C ILE A 827 -4.28 3.06 19.32
N SER A 828 -4.77 2.26 20.26
CA SER A 828 -5.51 1.05 19.95
C SER A 828 -6.36 0.59 21.14
N TYR A 829 -7.31 -0.29 20.87
CA TYR A 829 -8.08 -1.00 21.89
C TYR A 829 -7.19 -1.99 22.67
N GLU A 830 -6.07 -2.42 22.09
CA GLU A 830 -5.01 -3.20 22.74
C GLU A 830 -3.78 -2.30 23.02
N PRO A 831 -3.06 -2.53 24.13
CA PRO A 831 -1.82 -1.81 24.40
C PRO A 831 -0.70 -2.19 23.43
N PHE A 832 0.22 -1.25 23.18
CA PHE A 832 1.43 -1.52 22.42
C PHE A 832 2.48 -2.23 23.28
N MET A 833 2.91 -3.42 22.87
CA MET A 833 3.69 -4.35 23.71
C MET A 833 5.18 -4.51 23.32
N ASP A 834 5.73 -3.65 22.45
CA ASP A 834 7.13 -3.76 21.98
C ASP A 834 8.00 -2.56 22.44
N PRO A 835 8.42 -2.51 23.72
CA PRO A 835 9.20 -1.38 24.25
C PRO A 835 10.61 -1.28 23.64
N GLN A 836 11.18 -2.39 23.16
CA GLN A 836 12.48 -2.38 22.49
C GLN A 836 12.38 -1.68 21.13
N PHE A 837 11.33 -1.97 20.35
CA PHE A 837 11.04 -1.21 19.13
C PHE A 837 10.87 0.29 19.42
N VAL A 838 10.08 0.66 20.44
CA VAL A 838 9.88 2.08 20.81
C VAL A 838 11.21 2.75 21.14
N LEU A 839 12.10 2.09 21.90
CA LEU A 839 13.42 2.62 22.23
C LEU A 839 14.27 2.87 20.97
N ASP A 840 14.36 1.88 20.09
CA ASP A 840 15.20 1.95 18.89
C ASP A 840 14.67 3.00 17.91
N GLU A 841 13.36 3.05 17.71
CA GLU A 841 12.71 4.06 16.87
C GLU A 841 12.81 5.46 17.49
N SER A 842 12.72 5.59 18.82
CA SER A 842 12.93 6.87 19.51
C SER A 842 14.33 7.40 19.29
N LYS A 843 15.36 6.56 19.45
CA LYS A 843 16.76 6.95 19.16
C LYS A 843 16.91 7.46 17.73
N ARG A 844 16.31 6.75 16.76
CA ARG A 844 16.36 7.15 15.34
C ARG A 844 15.66 8.49 15.09
N LEU A 845 14.46 8.68 15.62
CA LEU A 845 13.68 9.91 15.44
C LEU A 845 14.33 11.12 16.13
N LEU A 846 14.95 10.90 17.29
CA LEU A 846 15.60 11.95 18.08
C LEU A 846 17.01 12.32 17.58
N ALA A 847 17.61 11.48 16.74
CA ALA A 847 18.90 11.74 16.09
C ALA A 847 18.76 12.57 14.79
N GLN A 848 17.54 12.90 14.37
CA GLN A 848 17.31 13.67 13.15
C GLN A 848 17.79 15.14 13.29
N PRO A 849 18.30 15.76 12.21
CA PRO A 849 18.70 17.16 12.23
C PRO A 849 17.57 18.08 12.69
N GLY A 850 17.89 19.04 13.56
CA GLY A 850 16.92 20.02 14.07
C GLY A 850 15.92 19.48 15.12
N VAL A 851 16.03 18.21 15.54
CA VAL A 851 15.25 17.67 16.65
C VAL A 851 15.96 17.93 17.97
N THR A 852 15.31 18.63 18.89
CA THR A 852 15.83 18.86 20.24
C THR A 852 15.77 17.56 21.03
N SER A 853 16.91 16.86 21.10
CA SER A 853 17.21 15.83 22.08
C SER A 853 18.18 16.40 23.12
N VAL A 854 18.21 15.83 24.33
CA VAL A 854 19.28 16.18 25.29
C VAL A 854 20.59 15.88 24.60
N ALA A 855 21.50 16.86 24.54
CA ALA A 855 22.89 16.61 24.20
C ALA A 855 23.43 15.59 25.21
N VAL A 856 23.41 14.30 24.86
CA VAL A 856 24.14 13.29 25.61
C VAL A 856 25.59 13.71 25.46
N GLY A 857 26.19 14.17 26.55
CA GLY A 857 27.55 14.67 26.55
C GLY A 857 28.43 13.68 25.78
N ARG A 858 29.11 14.18 24.74
CA ARG A 858 30.30 13.50 24.24
C ARG A 858 31.24 13.41 25.43
N THR A 859 31.32 12.25 26.07
CA THR A 859 32.49 11.92 26.87
C THR A 859 33.69 12.08 25.94
N LYS A 860 34.58 13.01 26.31
CA LYS A 860 35.82 13.33 25.62
C LYS A 860 36.66 12.09 25.36
#